data_AF-A9GE73-F1
#
_entry.id   AF-A9GE73-F1
#
_cell.length_a   1.000
_cell.length_b   1.000
_cell.length_c   1.000
_cell.angle_alpha   90.00
_cell.angle_beta   90.00
_cell.angle_gamma   90.00
#
_symmetry.space_group_name_H-M   'P 1'
#
loop_
_entity.id
_entity.type
_entity.pdbx_description
1 polymer ?
#
loop_
_entity_poly.entity_id
_entity_poly.type
_entity_poly.pdbx_seq_one_letter_code
_entity_poly.pdbx_strand_id
1 'polypeptide(L)'
;MRSSKDVALRGRSAAVFHKLVALITALAVLAPSFAWATTPYTVLWMSRQDATSCADPELETEGAAIFEVNQTPLPTYGIPGAVEIYGDGSASNTLEAEFDSVLLRMGANDFHFGVHVNGGDWCTHAHDVVHIVSEPLGLNKPLFDIRRDGTGFEGDTDVDLSLAEINPTLARDIAELEVAIGKLMAAILRNAAKIADLRARMDLLRQLDTELHDLVTRPLDEISRTELDAILDRYKDVVDPPTRAAMEQLVDDLKKSVSDLEDELARLMDEFGAQADEVADLATQDARAEGWNPDDPWAYALGESEVPWVEVPDIAEADGAFDEGRDPYAAYADGVIAALEKDVSGGAVVARADFVANVRAWRANSAALEIALRDRMGVSLAETNAFLKAQNRITAVVRKFMDASDWFIETPIPPDLRAQVDTVLKPRFDALADQMKDNLNLWTGDELDLEQTQLYQTISAFAGAMSTVAEGFEAYAEVMQTLVHATTRIGVGFVPVVGPALDLCEAVTGKAWCLPSGRELSDEERIFSGVGFGVAAIGPMWRVIKTASGLRPAAIRVAGEIAEIEEVFAKIVKTNRVRGYKTLTGAITTEAVNIFEKKAAKFLVDDGRALIGVGDDGVRRVLDIPKESRTGTIEGKAPDFVSLRGGNELILSEAKGGDEVIARDVIEQLTNAMETLKTKWKLHGDVARLELIMKQGATFDNKNIGVRDGYLINLLTGKPVAVGGKFVMVIRL
;
A
#
# COMPACT_ATOMS: atom_id res chain seq x y z
N MET A 1 -19.71 0.80 18.40
CA MET A 1 -20.78 1.25 17.48
C MET A 1 -20.21 2.28 16.47
N ARG A 2 -19.49 1.82 15.45
CA ARG A 2 -19.01 2.64 14.32
C ARG A 2 -19.06 1.75 13.07
N SER A 3 -20.26 1.50 12.54
CA SER A 3 -20.42 0.78 11.26
C SER A 3 -21.80 1.07 10.68
N SER A 4 -22.03 2.34 10.29
CA SER A 4 -23.28 2.72 9.63
C SER A 4 -23.09 3.76 8.52
N LYS A 5 -21.95 4.47 8.47
CA LYS A 5 -21.71 5.52 7.47
C LYS A 5 -21.01 5.05 6.19
N ASP A 6 -20.14 4.05 6.24
CA ASP A 6 -19.40 3.60 5.04
C ASP A 6 -20.21 2.70 4.08
N VAL A 7 -21.17 1.94 4.61
CA VAL A 7 -22.13 1.18 3.78
C VAL A 7 -23.06 2.12 3.01
N ALA A 8 -23.39 3.29 3.59
CA ALA A 8 -24.22 4.29 2.94
C ALA A 8 -23.51 5.04 1.79
N LEU A 9 -22.18 5.12 1.81
CA LEU A 9 -21.38 5.80 0.78
C LEU A 9 -21.12 4.92 -0.46
N ARG A 10 -20.83 3.62 -0.27
CA ARG A 10 -20.74 2.67 -1.41
C ARG A 10 -22.10 2.37 -2.03
N GLY A 11 -23.16 2.37 -1.22
CA GLY A 11 -24.54 2.27 -1.71
C GLY A 11 -24.99 3.47 -2.54
N ARG A 12 -24.45 4.69 -2.31
CA ARG A 12 -24.82 5.90 -3.07
C ARG A 12 -24.26 5.92 -4.48
N SER A 13 -23.04 5.44 -4.71
CA SER A 13 -22.44 5.40 -6.06
C SER A 13 -23.10 4.34 -6.94
N ALA A 14 -23.39 3.16 -6.38
CA ALA A 14 -24.14 2.11 -7.05
C ALA A 14 -25.61 2.51 -7.27
N ALA A 15 -26.25 3.18 -6.30
CA ALA A 15 -27.61 3.69 -6.45
C ALA A 15 -27.71 4.86 -7.44
N VAL A 16 -26.68 5.69 -7.61
CA VAL A 16 -26.65 6.72 -8.65
C VAL A 16 -26.49 6.09 -10.02
N PHE A 17 -25.63 5.08 -10.18
CA PHE A 17 -25.48 4.36 -11.44
C PHE A 17 -26.72 3.50 -11.77
N HIS A 18 -27.32 2.85 -10.79
CA HIS A 18 -28.60 2.13 -10.95
C HIS A 18 -29.77 3.09 -11.19
N LYS A 19 -29.78 4.30 -10.61
CA LYS A 19 -30.74 5.34 -10.97
C LYS A 19 -30.49 5.90 -12.36
N LEU A 20 -29.24 6.02 -12.82
CA LEU A 20 -28.90 6.48 -14.17
C LEU A 20 -29.29 5.42 -15.21
N VAL A 21 -28.98 4.15 -14.95
CA VAL A 21 -29.41 3.03 -15.78
C VAL A 21 -30.93 2.88 -15.72
N ALA A 22 -31.58 2.99 -14.56
CA ALA A 22 -33.03 2.95 -14.46
C ALA A 22 -33.71 4.17 -15.11
N LEU A 23 -33.08 5.36 -15.11
CA LEU A 23 -33.59 6.55 -15.80
C LEU A 23 -33.40 6.42 -17.32
N ILE A 24 -32.25 5.93 -17.79
CA ILE A 24 -31.99 5.66 -19.21
C ILE A 24 -32.86 4.50 -19.71
N THR A 25 -33.07 3.46 -18.90
CA THR A 25 -33.95 2.34 -19.23
C THR A 25 -35.42 2.76 -19.13
N ALA A 26 -35.80 3.63 -18.19
CA ALA A 26 -37.14 4.23 -18.15
C ALA A 26 -37.36 5.20 -19.31
N LEU A 27 -36.35 5.98 -19.74
CA LEU A 27 -36.41 6.84 -20.94
C LEU A 27 -36.42 6.02 -22.24
N ALA A 28 -35.76 4.85 -22.27
CA ALA A 28 -35.82 3.93 -23.40
C ALA A 28 -37.13 3.10 -23.45
N VAL A 29 -37.77 2.89 -22.29
CA VAL A 29 -39.10 2.24 -22.17
C VAL A 29 -40.25 3.26 -22.27
N LEU A 30 -39.99 4.54 -22.01
CA LEU A 30 -40.89 5.68 -22.24
C LEU A 30 -40.64 6.36 -23.59
N ALA A 31 -39.74 5.84 -24.43
CA ALA A 31 -39.74 6.18 -25.84
C ALA A 31 -41.15 5.83 -26.36
N PRO A 32 -41.96 6.81 -26.78
CA PRO A 32 -43.30 6.52 -27.21
C PRO A 32 -43.18 5.63 -28.45
N SER A 33 -43.58 4.38 -28.29
CA SER A 33 -44.08 3.55 -29.37
C SER A 33 -45.05 4.40 -30.18
N PHE A 34 -44.66 4.77 -31.40
CA PHE A 34 -45.52 5.19 -32.52
C PHE A 34 -46.87 5.83 -32.14
N ALA A 35 -46.86 7.15 -31.92
CA ALA A 35 -47.96 8.11 -32.16
C ALA A 35 -47.50 9.46 -31.55
N TRP A 36 -48.19 10.57 -31.84
CA TRP A 36 -47.95 11.92 -31.29
C TRP A 36 -46.98 12.84 -32.06
N ALA A 37 -47.06 12.83 -33.38
CA ALA A 37 -47.00 14.08 -34.13
C ALA A 37 -48.44 14.32 -34.61
N THR A 38 -49.17 15.18 -33.90
CA THR A 38 -50.54 15.55 -34.26
C THR A 38 -50.81 17.03 -34.04
N THR A 39 -49.82 17.91 -34.28
CA THR A 39 -50.10 19.34 -34.20
C THR A 39 -50.82 19.73 -35.49
N PRO A 40 -52.11 20.11 -35.43
CA PRO A 40 -52.85 20.46 -36.62
C PRO A 40 -52.36 21.79 -37.18
N TYR A 41 -52.29 21.84 -38.50
CA TYR A 41 -51.97 23.01 -39.30
C TYR A 41 -53.03 23.21 -40.37
N THR A 42 -53.22 24.46 -40.76
CA THR A 42 -54.15 24.83 -41.82
C THR A 42 -53.48 25.84 -42.72
N VAL A 43 -53.45 25.58 -44.02
CA VAL A 43 -53.22 26.63 -45.01
C VAL A 43 -54.53 27.39 -45.19
N LEU A 44 -54.60 28.61 -44.70
CA LEU A 44 -55.77 29.48 -44.79
C LEU A 44 -55.61 30.42 -45.97
N TRP A 45 -56.54 30.36 -46.93
CA TRP A 45 -56.53 31.17 -48.13
C TRP A 45 -57.76 32.07 -48.16
N MET A 46 -57.52 33.38 -48.12
CA MET A 46 -58.55 34.39 -48.31
C MET A 46 -58.46 34.91 -49.75
N SER A 47 -59.53 34.75 -50.51
CA SER A 47 -59.63 35.30 -51.86
C SER A 47 -60.65 36.44 -51.87
N ARG A 48 -60.28 37.59 -52.41
CA ARG A 48 -61.18 38.72 -52.61
C ARG A 48 -61.19 39.11 -54.08
N GLN A 49 -62.38 39.21 -54.67
CA GLN A 49 -62.59 39.49 -56.07
C GLN A 49 -63.22 40.86 -56.24
N ASP A 50 -62.74 41.63 -57.22
CA ASP A 50 -63.30 42.94 -57.52
C ASP A 50 -64.67 42.81 -58.19
N ALA A 51 -65.50 43.86 -58.11
CA ALA A 51 -66.85 43.86 -58.67
C ALA A 51 -66.93 43.65 -60.19
N THR A 52 -65.83 43.92 -60.91
CA THR A 52 -65.70 43.70 -62.35
C THR A 52 -65.12 42.34 -62.71
N SER A 53 -64.76 41.53 -61.70
CA SER A 53 -64.20 40.19 -61.90
C SER A 53 -65.27 39.23 -62.40
N CYS A 54 -64.90 38.36 -63.34
CA CYS A 54 -65.75 37.23 -63.78
C CYS A 54 -65.41 35.91 -63.08
N ALA A 55 -64.48 35.94 -62.12
CA ALA A 55 -64.13 34.77 -61.33
C ALA A 55 -65.27 34.37 -60.38
N ASP A 56 -65.34 33.07 -60.07
CA ASP A 56 -66.19 32.55 -59.01
C ASP A 56 -65.39 32.54 -57.69
N PRO A 57 -65.92 33.06 -56.56
CA PRO A 57 -65.25 32.99 -55.27
C PRO A 57 -65.21 31.57 -54.67
N GLU A 58 -65.91 30.60 -55.24
CA GLU A 58 -65.92 29.20 -54.80
C GLU A 58 -64.95 28.30 -55.59
N LEU A 59 -64.60 27.13 -55.01
CA LEU A 59 -63.81 26.11 -55.72
C LEU A 59 -64.65 25.43 -56.80
N GLU A 60 -64.04 25.14 -57.95
CA GLU A 60 -64.69 24.31 -58.97
C GLU A 60 -64.92 22.88 -58.48
N THR A 61 -64.00 22.36 -57.67
CA THR A 61 -64.08 21.02 -57.07
C THR A 61 -63.53 21.05 -55.66
N GLU A 62 -64.43 20.85 -54.69
CA GLU A 62 -64.05 20.66 -53.28
C GLU A 62 -63.07 19.48 -53.14
N GLY A 63 -62.01 19.67 -52.38
CA GLY A 63 -60.93 18.69 -52.20
C GLY A 63 -59.88 18.69 -53.31
N ALA A 64 -59.93 19.62 -54.27
CA ALA A 64 -58.85 19.83 -55.22
C ALA A 64 -57.54 20.21 -54.48
N ALA A 65 -56.41 19.70 -54.95
CA ALA A 65 -55.11 19.99 -54.35
C ALA A 65 -54.51 21.29 -54.89
N ILE A 66 -55.01 22.41 -54.36
CA ILE A 66 -54.56 23.77 -54.71
C ILE A 66 -53.22 24.11 -54.05
N PHE A 67 -52.92 23.46 -52.92
CA PHE A 67 -51.69 23.62 -52.16
C PHE A 67 -50.87 22.34 -52.12
N GLU A 68 -49.56 22.47 -52.06
CA GLU A 68 -48.67 21.38 -51.65
C GLU A 68 -47.75 21.84 -50.53
N VAL A 69 -47.40 20.94 -49.61
CA VAL A 69 -46.38 21.16 -48.59
C VAL A 69 -45.32 20.07 -48.71
N ASN A 70 -44.06 20.46 -48.89
CA ASN A 70 -42.94 19.54 -49.09
C ASN A 70 -43.27 18.45 -50.13
N GLN A 71 -43.84 18.85 -51.28
CA GLN A 71 -44.29 17.97 -52.38
C GLN A 71 -45.45 17.02 -52.04
N THR A 72 -46.16 17.27 -50.94
CA THR A 72 -47.36 16.53 -50.56
C THR A 72 -48.59 17.38 -50.89
N PRO A 73 -49.44 16.96 -51.84
CA PRO A 73 -50.66 17.69 -52.19
C PRO A 73 -51.65 17.72 -51.03
N LEU A 74 -52.27 18.88 -50.80
CA LEU A 74 -53.22 19.11 -49.72
C LEU A 74 -54.63 19.35 -50.26
N PRO A 75 -55.64 18.55 -49.86
CA PRO A 75 -57.02 18.78 -50.29
C PRO A 75 -57.52 20.10 -49.70
N THR A 76 -58.03 20.98 -50.58
CA THR A 76 -58.50 22.32 -50.21
C THR A 76 -60.02 22.37 -50.23
N TYR A 77 -60.60 23.01 -49.22
CA TYR A 77 -62.05 23.11 -49.05
C TYR A 77 -62.48 24.56 -48.80
N GLY A 78 -63.68 24.91 -49.24
CA GLY A 78 -64.32 26.18 -48.86
C GLY A 78 -64.82 26.13 -47.42
N ILE A 79 -64.59 27.19 -46.63
CA ILE A 79 -65.16 27.26 -45.28
C ILE A 79 -66.67 27.54 -45.38
N PRO A 80 -67.54 26.70 -44.79
CA PRO A 80 -68.98 26.88 -44.90
C PRO A 80 -69.47 28.25 -44.41
N GLY A 81 -70.13 29.00 -45.30
CA GLY A 81 -70.69 30.32 -45.01
C GLY A 81 -69.68 31.47 -45.00
N ALA A 82 -68.43 31.24 -45.43
CA ALA A 82 -67.40 32.28 -45.54
C ALA A 82 -67.50 33.13 -46.81
N VAL A 83 -68.38 32.77 -47.75
CA VAL A 83 -68.65 33.57 -48.94
C VAL A 83 -69.43 34.83 -48.56
N GLU A 84 -68.85 35.98 -48.87
CA GLU A 84 -69.48 37.29 -48.67
C GLU A 84 -69.59 38.01 -50.01
N ILE A 85 -70.78 38.55 -50.30
CA ILE A 85 -71.01 39.44 -51.44
C ILE A 85 -71.29 40.84 -50.90
N TYR A 86 -70.47 41.80 -51.31
CA TYR A 86 -70.53 43.17 -50.83
C TYR A 86 -71.46 44.02 -51.70
N GLY A 87 -71.93 45.14 -51.14
CA GLY A 87 -72.88 46.03 -51.81
C GLY A 87 -72.34 46.74 -53.06
N ASP A 88 -71.02 46.72 -53.27
CA ASP A 88 -70.36 47.21 -54.48
C ASP A 88 -70.23 46.15 -55.58
N GLY A 89 -70.67 44.91 -55.32
CA GLY A 89 -70.57 43.77 -56.24
C GLY A 89 -69.26 42.97 -56.10
N SER A 90 -68.32 43.40 -55.26
CA SER A 90 -67.15 42.58 -54.92
C SER A 90 -67.56 41.37 -54.08
N ALA A 91 -66.78 40.29 -54.15
CA ALA A 91 -67.03 39.07 -53.39
C ALA A 91 -65.75 38.61 -52.70
N SER A 92 -65.87 37.90 -51.58
CA SER A 92 -64.74 37.23 -50.95
C SER A 92 -65.14 35.85 -50.44
N ASN A 93 -64.14 34.98 -50.32
CA ASN A 93 -64.31 33.67 -49.69
C ASN A 93 -63.05 33.33 -48.90
N THR A 94 -63.22 32.45 -47.91
CA THR A 94 -62.11 31.85 -47.16
C THR A 94 -62.12 30.35 -47.37
N LEU A 95 -60.95 29.82 -47.69
CA LEU A 95 -60.70 28.42 -47.99
C LEU A 95 -59.61 27.90 -47.07
N GLU A 96 -59.62 26.60 -46.84
CA GLU A 96 -58.69 25.93 -45.94
C GLU A 96 -58.16 24.63 -46.53
N ALA A 97 -56.89 24.34 -46.28
CA ALA A 97 -56.30 23.03 -46.48
C ALA A 97 -55.66 22.58 -45.18
N GLU A 98 -56.35 21.70 -44.45
CA GLU A 98 -55.88 21.14 -43.19
C GLU A 98 -54.85 20.03 -43.42
N PHE A 99 -53.82 20.00 -42.58
CA PHE A 99 -52.80 18.97 -42.59
C PHE A 99 -52.12 18.84 -41.23
N ASP A 100 -51.33 17.79 -41.07
CA ASP A 100 -50.60 17.55 -39.82
C ASP A 100 -49.13 17.97 -39.91
N SER A 101 -48.60 18.43 -38.78
CA SER A 101 -47.16 18.64 -38.53
C SER A 101 -46.23 17.52 -39.01
N VAL A 102 -46.71 16.28 -39.19
CA VAL A 102 -45.95 15.17 -39.82
C VAL A 102 -45.42 15.52 -41.21
N LEU A 103 -46.09 16.40 -41.95
CA LEU A 103 -45.64 16.84 -43.28
C LEU A 103 -44.59 17.95 -43.21
N LEU A 104 -44.30 18.47 -42.01
CA LEU A 104 -43.34 19.54 -41.77
C LEU A 104 -42.00 19.00 -41.28
N ARG A 105 -40.94 19.75 -41.57
CA ARG A 105 -39.55 19.50 -41.21
C ARG A 105 -39.03 20.66 -40.39
N MET A 106 -38.16 20.37 -39.43
CA MET A 106 -37.45 21.43 -38.69
C MET A 106 -36.58 22.23 -39.66
N GLY A 107 -36.71 23.56 -39.65
CA GLY A 107 -36.11 24.46 -40.62
C GLY A 107 -37.05 24.74 -41.79
N ALA A 108 -36.51 24.78 -43.00
CA ALA A 108 -37.24 25.19 -44.19
C ALA A 108 -38.30 24.15 -44.62
N ASN A 109 -39.48 24.65 -44.99
CA ASN A 109 -40.59 23.89 -45.54
C ASN A 109 -41.11 24.59 -46.78
N ASP A 110 -41.20 23.83 -47.86
CA ASP A 110 -41.60 24.35 -49.16
C ASP A 110 -43.12 24.29 -49.28
N PHE A 111 -43.75 25.40 -49.62
CA PHE A 111 -45.18 25.50 -49.89
C PHE A 111 -45.39 25.91 -51.33
N HIS A 112 -46.24 25.16 -52.01
CA HIS A 112 -46.67 25.43 -53.36
C HIS A 112 -48.12 25.92 -53.36
N PHE A 113 -48.42 26.91 -54.20
CA PHE A 113 -49.77 27.40 -54.45
C PHE A 113 -50.03 27.52 -55.95
N GLY A 114 -51.01 26.76 -56.43
CA GLY A 114 -51.44 26.72 -57.82
C GLY A 114 -52.95 26.99 -57.94
N VAL A 115 -53.32 28.17 -58.42
CA VAL A 115 -54.74 28.55 -58.61
C VAL A 115 -55.01 28.96 -60.06
N HIS A 116 -56.04 28.37 -60.64
CA HIS A 116 -56.48 28.68 -62.01
C HIS A 116 -57.69 29.62 -62.03
N VAL A 117 -57.98 30.19 -63.20
CA VAL A 117 -59.09 31.12 -63.39
C VAL A 117 -60.32 30.38 -63.90
N ASN A 118 -61.41 30.46 -63.15
CA ASN A 118 -62.74 30.02 -63.59
C ASN A 118 -63.48 31.21 -64.19
N GLY A 119 -64.11 31.07 -65.36
CA GLY A 119 -64.86 32.15 -66.02
C GLY A 119 -64.11 32.94 -67.10
N GLY A 120 -62.82 32.66 -67.30
CA GLY A 120 -62.01 33.18 -68.39
C GLY A 120 -60.93 34.16 -67.93
N ASP A 121 -59.72 33.93 -68.43
CA ASP A 121 -58.50 34.69 -68.13
C ASP A 121 -58.73 36.21 -68.28
N TRP A 122 -59.31 36.69 -69.37
CA TRP A 122 -59.35 38.14 -69.68
C TRP A 122 -60.10 39.07 -68.69
N CYS A 123 -60.89 38.57 -67.73
CA CYS A 123 -61.72 39.39 -66.83
C CYS A 123 -61.59 39.04 -65.34
N THR A 124 -60.57 38.29 -64.92
CA THR A 124 -60.38 37.94 -63.51
C THR A 124 -59.53 38.97 -62.78
N HIS A 125 -60.09 39.54 -61.70
CA HIS A 125 -59.42 40.49 -60.82
C HIS A 125 -59.60 40.01 -59.37
N ALA A 126 -58.56 39.42 -58.81
CA ALA A 126 -58.59 38.84 -57.46
C ALA A 126 -57.33 39.17 -56.65
N HIS A 127 -57.49 39.27 -55.34
CA HIS A 127 -56.43 39.40 -54.34
C HIS A 127 -56.49 38.18 -53.41
N ASP A 128 -55.44 37.37 -53.49
CA ASP A 128 -55.30 36.11 -52.77
C ASP A 128 -54.25 36.26 -51.67
N VAL A 129 -54.65 36.02 -50.43
CA VAL A 129 -53.80 36.11 -49.25
C VAL A 129 -53.80 34.75 -48.55
N VAL A 130 -52.64 34.11 -48.48
CA VAL A 130 -52.47 32.75 -47.98
C VAL A 130 -51.55 32.77 -46.76
N HIS A 131 -51.97 32.09 -45.69
CA HIS A 131 -51.19 31.93 -44.48
C HIS A 131 -51.13 30.47 -44.05
N ILE A 132 -50.04 30.08 -43.39
CA ILE A 132 -50.01 28.88 -42.57
C ILE A 132 -50.41 29.25 -41.15
N VAL A 133 -51.38 28.52 -40.61
CA VAL A 133 -51.95 28.74 -39.29
C VAL A 133 -51.86 27.46 -38.47
N SER A 134 -51.54 27.58 -37.18
CA SER A 134 -51.76 26.52 -36.21
C SER A 134 -52.36 27.14 -34.95
N GLU A 135 -53.65 26.92 -34.75
CA GLU A 135 -54.40 27.45 -33.61
C GLU A 135 -53.80 27.00 -32.26
N PRO A 136 -53.41 25.73 -32.03
CA PRO A 136 -52.83 25.29 -30.76
C PRO A 136 -51.52 25.99 -30.39
N LEU A 137 -50.82 26.53 -31.39
CA LEU A 137 -49.54 27.23 -31.23
C LEU A 137 -49.68 28.75 -31.27
N GLY A 138 -50.85 29.27 -31.65
CA GLY A 138 -51.01 30.68 -32.00
C GLY A 138 -50.15 31.11 -33.18
N LEU A 139 -49.77 30.17 -34.05
CA LEU A 139 -48.91 30.44 -35.21
C LEU A 139 -49.77 30.97 -36.36
N ASN A 140 -49.33 32.07 -36.97
CA ASN A 140 -49.90 32.59 -38.20
C ASN A 140 -48.77 33.26 -39.00
N LYS A 141 -48.32 32.62 -40.09
CA LYS A 141 -47.25 33.14 -40.95
C LYS A 141 -47.76 33.30 -42.38
N PRO A 142 -47.45 34.41 -43.06
CA PRO A 142 -47.83 34.59 -44.45
C PRO A 142 -47.06 33.60 -45.34
N LEU A 143 -47.76 33.01 -46.29
CA LEU A 143 -47.20 32.21 -47.38
C LEU A 143 -47.20 33.03 -48.66
N PHE A 144 -48.36 33.55 -49.06
CA PHE A 144 -48.52 34.28 -50.30
C PHE A 144 -49.41 35.51 -50.15
N ASP A 145 -49.09 36.56 -50.91
CA ASP A 145 -49.92 37.77 -51.07
C ASP A 145 -49.84 38.16 -52.55
N ILE A 146 -50.88 37.79 -53.31
CA ILE A 146 -50.86 37.77 -54.77
C ILE A 146 -52.08 38.51 -55.31
N ARG A 147 -51.87 39.37 -56.30
CA ARG A 147 -52.96 39.91 -57.12
C ARG A 147 -52.96 39.24 -58.48
N ARG A 148 -54.10 38.66 -58.85
CA ARG A 148 -54.33 38.03 -60.15
C ARG A 148 -55.13 38.97 -61.03
N ASP A 149 -54.50 39.40 -62.12
CA ASP A 149 -55.11 40.16 -63.21
C ASP A 149 -55.09 39.31 -64.48
N GLY A 150 -56.08 38.44 -64.56
CA GLY A 150 -56.46 37.76 -65.77
C GLY A 150 -55.66 36.54 -66.22
N THR A 151 -54.89 35.93 -65.32
CA THR A 151 -54.35 34.58 -65.49
C THR A 151 -54.30 33.87 -64.13
N GLY A 152 -54.17 32.54 -64.14
CA GLY A 152 -53.87 31.77 -62.93
C GLY A 152 -52.53 32.16 -62.30
N PHE A 153 -52.30 31.72 -61.06
CA PHE A 153 -51.03 31.85 -60.36
C PHE A 153 -50.46 30.45 -60.07
N GLU A 154 -49.14 30.34 -60.21
CA GLU A 154 -48.36 29.16 -59.83
C GLU A 154 -47.09 29.67 -59.16
N GLY A 155 -46.78 29.22 -57.95
CA GLY A 155 -45.56 29.62 -57.28
C GLY A 155 -45.26 28.88 -55.98
N ASP A 156 -44.00 28.94 -55.60
CA ASP A 156 -43.45 28.32 -54.40
C ASP A 156 -43.00 29.40 -53.39
N THR A 157 -43.07 29.08 -52.11
CA THR A 157 -42.50 29.88 -51.01
C THR A 157 -41.99 28.95 -49.91
N ASP A 158 -40.97 29.39 -49.18
CA ASP A 158 -40.42 28.61 -48.08
C ASP A 158 -40.71 29.28 -46.73
N VAL A 159 -41.03 28.46 -45.72
CA VAL A 159 -41.19 28.92 -44.34
C VAL A 159 -40.31 28.13 -43.40
N ASP A 160 -39.47 28.84 -42.65
CA ASP A 160 -38.69 28.26 -41.56
C ASP A 160 -39.57 28.07 -40.31
N LEU A 161 -39.59 26.83 -39.83
CA LEU A 161 -40.28 26.42 -38.61
C LEU A 161 -39.29 25.80 -37.62
N SER A 162 -39.30 26.31 -36.40
CA SER A 162 -38.53 25.76 -35.29
C SER A 162 -39.11 24.44 -34.79
N LEU A 163 -38.32 23.67 -34.03
CA LEU A 163 -38.82 22.45 -33.37
C LEU A 163 -40.01 22.73 -32.45
N ALA A 164 -40.05 23.89 -31.79
CA ALA A 164 -41.17 24.26 -30.92
C ALA A 164 -42.46 24.54 -31.71
N GLU A 165 -42.34 25.00 -32.94
CA GLU A 165 -43.48 25.20 -33.85
C GLU A 165 -43.93 23.86 -34.45
N ILE A 166 -43.06 22.87 -34.65
CA ILE A 166 -43.48 21.59 -35.24
C ILE A 166 -43.92 20.58 -34.18
N ASN A 167 -43.11 20.45 -33.12
CA ASN A 167 -43.31 19.53 -32.02
C ASN A 167 -43.01 20.23 -30.67
N PRO A 168 -43.97 20.99 -30.13
CA PRO A 168 -43.80 21.77 -28.90
C PRO A 168 -43.46 20.89 -27.69
N THR A 169 -44.00 19.67 -27.63
CA THR A 169 -43.74 18.72 -26.54
C THR A 169 -42.28 18.30 -26.54
N LEU A 170 -41.76 17.84 -27.69
CA LEU A 170 -40.36 17.44 -27.81
C LEU A 170 -39.40 18.60 -27.55
N ALA A 171 -39.72 19.81 -28.03
CA ALA A 171 -38.92 21.00 -27.76
C ALA A 171 -38.83 21.31 -26.25
N ARG A 172 -39.95 21.20 -25.53
CA ARG A 172 -39.98 21.37 -24.06
C ARG A 172 -39.16 20.29 -23.36
N ASP A 173 -39.34 19.03 -23.74
CA ASP A 173 -38.67 17.91 -23.10
C ASP A 173 -37.14 17.99 -23.30
N ILE A 174 -36.67 18.45 -24.46
CA ILE A 174 -35.26 18.75 -24.71
C ILE A 174 -34.76 19.88 -23.81
N ALA A 175 -35.49 20.99 -23.70
CA ALA A 175 -35.12 22.10 -22.83
C ALA A 175 -35.05 21.69 -21.34
N GLU A 176 -35.99 20.85 -20.89
CA GLU A 176 -35.97 20.29 -19.53
C GLU A 176 -34.75 19.38 -19.30
N LEU A 177 -34.40 18.57 -20.29
CA LEU A 177 -33.22 17.71 -20.25
C LEU A 177 -31.92 18.54 -20.19
N GLU A 178 -31.80 19.60 -20.98
CA GLU A 178 -30.64 20.51 -20.93
C GLU A 178 -30.46 21.15 -19.55
N VAL A 179 -31.55 21.61 -18.93
CA VAL A 179 -31.53 22.13 -17.56
C VAL A 179 -31.11 21.06 -16.55
N ALA A 180 -31.60 19.83 -16.71
CA ALA A 180 -31.23 18.71 -15.85
C ALA A 180 -29.74 18.35 -15.99
N ILE A 181 -29.20 18.32 -17.21
CA ILE A 181 -27.79 18.10 -17.50
C ILE A 181 -26.93 19.21 -16.89
N GLY A 182 -27.32 20.49 -17.05
CA GLY A 182 -26.61 21.62 -16.44
C GLY A 182 -26.56 21.55 -14.91
N LYS A 183 -27.66 21.15 -14.27
CA LYS A 183 -27.69 20.88 -12.81
C LYS A 183 -26.74 19.76 -12.42
N LEU A 184 -26.67 18.69 -13.22
CA LEU A 184 -25.76 17.56 -13.00
C LEU A 184 -24.29 17.98 -13.15
N MET A 185 -23.94 18.73 -14.20
CA MET A 185 -22.59 19.27 -14.41
C MET A 185 -22.16 20.19 -13.26
N ALA A 186 -23.04 21.09 -12.82
CA ALA A 186 -22.76 21.95 -11.68
C ALA A 186 -22.56 21.15 -10.37
N ALA A 187 -23.30 20.05 -10.18
CA ALA A 187 -23.11 19.16 -9.05
C ALA A 187 -21.77 18.39 -9.14
N ILE A 188 -21.37 17.93 -10.33
CA ILE A 188 -20.08 17.28 -10.56
C ILE A 188 -18.94 18.25 -10.26
N LEU A 189 -19.01 19.50 -10.73
CA LEU A 189 -17.98 20.52 -10.47
C LEU A 189 -17.87 20.88 -8.98
N ARG A 190 -19.01 21.05 -8.29
CA ARG A 190 -19.02 21.24 -6.82
C ARG A 190 -18.43 20.05 -6.08
N ASN A 191 -18.73 18.83 -6.53
CA ASN A 191 -18.15 17.62 -5.95
C ASN A 191 -16.65 17.51 -6.23
N ALA A 192 -16.17 17.94 -7.41
CA ALA A 192 -14.75 17.97 -7.74
C ALA A 192 -13.98 18.95 -6.83
N ALA A 193 -14.51 20.15 -6.61
CA ALA A 193 -13.94 21.11 -5.67
C ALA A 193 -13.92 20.55 -4.22
N LYS A 194 -15.01 19.88 -3.83
CA LYS A 194 -15.08 19.20 -2.53
C LYS A 194 -14.10 18.03 -2.41
N ILE A 195 -13.85 17.29 -3.48
CA ILE A 195 -12.84 16.21 -3.53
C ILE A 195 -11.43 16.78 -3.42
N ALA A 196 -11.15 17.94 -4.05
CA ALA A 196 -9.87 18.62 -3.91
C ALA A 196 -9.64 19.11 -2.48
N ASP A 197 -10.65 19.73 -1.84
CA ASP A 197 -10.60 20.13 -0.42
C ASP A 197 -10.43 18.91 0.50
N LEU A 198 -11.17 17.82 0.25
CA LEU A 198 -11.04 16.58 1.02
C LEU A 198 -9.69 15.89 0.80
N ARG A 199 -9.06 16.01 -0.39
CA ARG A 199 -7.69 15.54 -0.64
C ARG A 199 -6.68 16.35 0.14
N ALA A 200 -6.78 17.68 0.11
CA ALA A 200 -5.90 18.55 0.89
C ALA A 200 -6.02 18.27 2.40
N ARG A 201 -7.26 18.04 2.89
CA ARG A 201 -7.50 17.59 4.27
C ARG A 201 -6.93 16.19 4.54
N MET A 202 -7.05 15.24 3.61
CA MET A 202 -6.45 13.91 3.73
C MET A 202 -4.92 13.95 3.75
N ASP A 203 -4.30 14.82 2.96
CA ASP A 203 -2.84 14.97 2.92
C ASP A 203 -2.34 15.57 4.25
N LEU A 204 -3.06 16.56 4.81
CA LEU A 204 -2.79 17.08 6.15
C LEU A 204 -3.00 16.01 7.24
N LEU A 205 -4.04 15.18 7.13
CA LEU A 205 -4.26 14.07 8.08
C LEU A 205 -3.19 12.96 7.97
N ARG A 206 -2.67 12.70 6.77
CA ARG A 206 -1.53 11.77 6.55
C ARG A 206 -0.23 12.33 7.10
N GLN A 207 -0.03 13.63 6.97
CA GLN A 207 1.11 14.31 7.57
C GLN A 207 1.02 14.27 9.09
N LEU A 208 -0.17 14.51 9.66
CA LEU A 208 -0.43 14.32 11.08
C LEU A 208 -0.17 12.86 11.52
N ASP A 209 -0.62 11.87 10.76
CA ASP A 209 -0.36 10.44 11.04
C ASP A 209 1.14 10.13 11.04
N THR A 210 1.90 10.72 10.11
CA THR A 210 3.36 10.58 10.03
C THR A 210 4.05 11.26 11.21
N GLU A 211 3.66 12.49 11.57
CA GLU A 211 4.20 13.22 12.72
C GLU A 211 3.86 12.53 14.05
N LEU A 212 2.67 11.92 14.17
CA LEU A 212 2.32 11.10 15.33
C LEU A 212 3.10 9.78 15.37
N HIS A 213 3.37 9.15 14.22
CA HIS A 213 4.19 7.94 14.16
C HIS A 213 5.64 8.23 14.52
N ASP A 214 6.19 9.33 14.01
CA ASP A 214 7.54 9.84 14.34
C ASP A 214 7.66 10.09 15.85
N LEU A 215 6.65 10.74 16.44
CA LEU A 215 6.51 10.93 17.89
C LEU A 215 6.52 9.62 18.69
N VAL A 216 5.90 8.56 18.18
CA VAL A 216 5.84 7.25 18.87
C VAL A 216 7.16 6.47 18.71
N THR A 217 7.94 6.77 17.67
CA THR A 217 9.25 6.14 17.43
C THR A 217 10.43 6.88 18.09
N ARG A 218 10.22 8.13 18.51
CA ARG A 218 11.25 8.93 19.19
C ARG A 218 11.42 8.50 20.66
N PRO A 219 12.65 8.50 21.19
CA PRO A 219 12.90 8.38 22.62
C PRO A 219 12.12 9.44 23.41
N LEU A 220 11.52 9.05 24.53
CA LEU A 220 10.60 9.90 25.30
C LEU A 220 11.25 11.17 25.88
N ASP A 221 12.57 11.14 26.11
CA ASP A 221 13.40 12.26 26.57
C ASP A 221 13.70 13.30 25.47
N GLU A 222 13.50 12.94 24.21
CA GLU A 222 13.67 13.84 23.06
C GLU A 222 12.39 14.59 22.69
N ILE A 223 11.23 14.27 23.30
CA ILE A 223 9.92 14.85 22.94
C ILE A 223 9.61 16.03 23.85
N SER A 224 9.69 17.25 23.32
CA SER A 224 9.40 18.45 24.11
C SER A 224 7.90 18.79 24.15
N ARG A 225 7.42 19.36 25.27
CA ARG A 225 6.03 19.87 25.37
C ARG A 225 5.71 20.91 24.29
N THR A 226 6.69 21.71 23.91
CA THR A 226 6.58 22.71 22.85
C THR A 226 6.37 22.11 21.46
N GLU A 227 6.99 20.97 21.15
CA GLU A 227 6.75 20.26 19.88
C GLU A 227 5.34 19.67 19.83
N LEU A 228 4.86 19.09 20.94
CA LEU A 228 3.52 18.54 21.05
C LEU A 228 2.44 19.61 20.88
N ASP A 229 2.62 20.78 21.51
CA ASP A 229 1.71 21.91 21.37
C ASP A 229 1.75 22.47 19.93
N ALA A 230 2.92 22.50 19.28
CA ALA A 230 3.06 22.94 17.90
C ALA A 230 2.37 22.01 16.89
N ILE A 231 2.32 20.70 17.16
CA ILE A 231 1.59 19.72 16.35
C ILE A 231 0.09 19.91 16.54
N LEU A 232 -0.39 20.06 17.78
CA LEU A 232 -1.81 20.32 18.06
C LEU A 232 -2.31 21.61 17.40
N ASP A 233 -1.50 22.67 17.41
CA ASP A 233 -1.90 23.97 16.86
C ASP A 233 -1.89 23.98 15.32
N ARG A 234 -1.01 23.20 14.68
CA ARG A 234 -0.96 23.04 13.20
C ARG A 234 -2.20 22.38 12.62
N TYR A 235 -2.79 21.42 13.33
CA TYR A 235 -3.89 20.60 12.81
C TYR A 235 -5.26 20.96 13.39
N LYS A 236 -5.35 22.01 14.23
CA LYS A 236 -6.58 22.38 14.95
C LYS A 236 -7.82 22.62 14.09
N ASP A 237 -7.63 23.05 12.84
CA ASP A 237 -8.71 23.36 11.89
C ASP A 237 -8.99 22.19 10.91
N VAL A 238 -8.20 21.12 11.00
CA VAL A 238 -8.26 19.92 10.15
C VAL A 238 -9.04 18.79 10.83
N VAL A 239 -8.84 18.61 12.14
CA VAL A 239 -9.51 17.58 12.95
C VAL A 239 -10.80 18.10 13.60
N ASP A 240 -11.80 17.24 13.75
CA ASP A 240 -13.04 17.60 14.43
C ASP A 240 -12.84 17.78 15.96
N PRO A 241 -13.66 18.58 16.65
CA PRO A 241 -13.46 18.88 18.07
C PRO A 241 -13.34 17.64 18.98
N PRO A 242 -14.10 16.55 18.78
CA PRO A 242 -13.89 15.28 19.49
C PRO A 242 -12.52 14.65 19.24
N THR A 243 -12.04 14.64 17.99
CA THR A 243 -10.72 14.09 17.64
C THR A 243 -9.61 14.96 18.23
N ARG A 244 -9.77 16.28 18.23
CA ARG A 244 -8.86 17.20 18.91
C ARG A 244 -8.80 16.93 20.42
N ALA A 245 -9.95 16.76 21.07
CA ALA A 245 -9.98 16.41 22.50
C ALA A 245 -9.31 15.06 22.77
N ALA A 246 -9.45 14.09 21.86
CA ALA A 246 -8.75 12.80 21.96
C ALA A 246 -7.23 12.93 21.74
N MET A 247 -6.78 13.85 20.90
CA MET A 247 -5.35 14.15 20.72
C MET A 247 -4.76 14.88 21.92
N GLU A 248 -5.49 15.86 22.49
CA GLU A 248 -5.12 16.54 23.74
C GLU A 248 -5.04 15.52 24.89
N GLN A 249 -6.02 14.61 24.97
CA GLN A 249 -6.02 13.50 25.92
C GLN A 249 -4.85 12.52 25.68
N LEU A 250 -4.55 12.17 24.42
CA LEU A 250 -3.40 11.32 24.08
C LEU A 250 -2.08 11.97 24.50
N VAL A 251 -1.94 13.28 24.31
CA VAL A 251 -0.75 14.04 24.74
C VAL A 251 -0.64 14.06 26.26
N ASP A 252 -1.75 14.19 26.98
CA ASP A 252 -1.77 14.13 28.44
C ASP A 252 -1.54 12.71 28.96
N ASP A 253 -2.06 11.69 28.29
CA ASP A 253 -1.82 10.27 28.57
C ASP A 253 -0.39 9.87 28.23
N LEU A 254 0.24 10.48 27.21
CA LEU A 254 1.65 10.28 26.87
C LEU A 254 2.55 10.93 27.91
N LYS A 255 2.25 12.18 28.33
CA LYS A 255 2.95 12.84 29.46
C LYS A 255 2.80 12.04 30.75
N LYS A 256 1.62 11.44 30.97
CA LYS A 256 1.36 10.59 32.12
C LYS A 256 2.05 9.23 31.98
N SER A 257 2.12 8.65 30.79
CA SER A 257 2.85 7.41 30.53
C SER A 257 4.36 7.61 30.61
N VAL A 258 4.89 8.79 30.25
CA VAL A 258 6.29 9.18 30.49
C VAL A 258 6.55 9.29 31.98
N SER A 259 5.67 9.97 32.73
CA SER A 259 5.78 10.06 34.20
C SER A 259 5.64 8.70 34.88
N ASP A 260 4.67 7.89 34.47
CA ASP A 260 4.42 6.55 35.01
C ASP A 260 5.54 5.58 34.57
N LEU A 261 6.16 5.78 33.41
CA LEU A 261 7.36 5.06 32.97
C LEU A 261 8.61 5.54 33.72
N GLU A 262 8.77 6.83 34.02
CA GLU A 262 9.85 7.33 34.88
C GLU A 262 9.71 6.79 36.30
N ASP A 263 8.48 6.73 36.84
CA ASP A 263 8.17 6.14 38.14
C ASP A 263 8.32 4.62 38.13
N GLU A 264 7.93 3.93 37.05
CA GLU A 264 8.09 2.48 36.90
C GLU A 264 9.53 2.10 36.54
N LEU A 265 10.29 2.95 35.85
CA LEU A 265 11.72 2.81 35.62
C LEU A 265 12.47 3.09 36.92
N ALA A 266 12.04 4.03 37.75
CA ALA A 266 12.58 4.21 39.11
C ALA A 266 12.26 2.99 39.99
N ARG A 267 11.02 2.47 39.92
CA ARG A 267 10.62 1.25 40.64
C ARG A 267 11.34 0.00 40.13
N LEU A 268 11.51 -0.14 38.82
CA LEU A 268 12.26 -1.22 38.19
C LEU A 268 13.76 -1.03 38.41
N MET A 269 14.30 0.19 38.48
CA MET A 269 15.70 0.43 38.88
C MET A 269 15.91 0.17 40.37
N ASP A 270 14.90 0.36 41.21
CA ASP A 270 14.93 -0.01 42.63
C ASP A 270 14.78 -1.53 42.82
N GLU A 271 13.94 -2.20 42.02
CA GLU A 271 13.65 -3.64 42.12
C GLU A 271 14.69 -4.49 41.37
N PHE A 272 15.13 -4.05 40.20
CA PHE A 272 16.30 -4.55 39.48
C PHE A 272 17.59 -4.10 40.19
N GLY A 273 17.59 -2.99 40.91
CA GLY A 273 18.67 -2.58 41.83
C GLY A 273 18.74 -3.51 43.03
N ALA A 274 17.63 -3.87 43.66
CA ALA A 274 17.61 -4.85 44.75
C ALA A 274 17.99 -6.27 44.28
N GLN A 275 17.58 -6.67 43.07
CA GLN A 275 17.97 -7.96 42.48
C GLN A 275 19.40 -7.95 41.93
N ALA A 276 19.87 -6.82 41.38
CA ALA A 276 21.25 -6.61 40.98
C ALA A 276 22.16 -6.47 42.19
N ASP A 277 21.69 -5.94 43.33
CA ASP A 277 22.42 -5.91 44.60
C ASP A 277 22.49 -7.31 45.22
N GLU A 278 21.45 -8.13 45.07
CA GLU A 278 21.49 -9.54 45.52
C GLU A 278 22.41 -10.40 44.63
N VAL A 279 22.43 -10.16 43.32
CA VAL A 279 23.33 -10.81 42.34
C VAL A 279 24.75 -10.22 42.40
N ALA A 280 24.89 -8.91 42.65
CA ALA A 280 26.16 -8.23 42.86
C ALA A 280 26.75 -8.63 44.20
N ASP A 281 25.98 -8.79 45.28
CA ASP A 281 26.52 -9.34 46.54
C ASP A 281 26.99 -10.78 46.38
N LEU A 282 26.34 -11.57 45.51
CA LEU A 282 26.79 -12.92 45.16
C LEU A 282 28.07 -12.90 44.28
N ALA A 283 28.18 -11.97 43.34
CA ALA A 283 29.34 -11.82 42.44
C ALA A 283 30.51 -11.07 43.08
N THR A 284 30.25 -10.21 44.06
CA THR A 284 31.25 -9.39 44.76
C THR A 284 31.70 -10.01 46.07
N GLN A 285 31.03 -11.04 46.59
CA GLN A 285 31.55 -11.83 47.72
C GLN A 285 32.90 -12.47 47.39
N ASP A 286 33.04 -13.03 46.19
CA ASP A 286 34.30 -13.63 45.73
C ASP A 286 35.36 -12.55 45.46
N ALA A 287 34.98 -11.41 44.85
CA ALA A 287 35.90 -10.32 44.55
C ALA A 287 36.37 -9.56 45.82
N ARG A 288 35.48 -9.36 46.82
CA ARG A 288 35.82 -8.80 48.14
C ARG A 288 36.69 -9.75 48.96
N ALA A 289 36.54 -11.07 48.81
CA ALA A 289 37.41 -12.08 49.44
C ALA A 289 38.84 -12.06 48.88
N GLU A 290 39.02 -11.64 47.62
CA GLU A 290 40.32 -11.41 46.96
C GLU A 290 40.85 -9.97 47.13
N GLY A 291 40.12 -9.09 47.82
CA GLY A 291 40.57 -7.74 48.20
C GLY A 291 40.16 -6.61 47.26
N TRP A 292 39.26 -6.85 46.30
CA TRP A 292 38.71 -5.85 45.39
C TRP A 292 37.38 -5.29 45.92
N ASN A 293 37.22 -3.96 45.99
CA ASN A 293 36.02 -3.30 46.54
C ASN A 293 35.12 -2.70 45.44
N PRO A 294 33.95 -3.29 45.17
CA PRO A 294 33.01 -2.84 44.14
C PRO A 294 32.23 -1.57 44.51
N ASP A 295 32.30 -1.12 45.76
CA ASP A 295 31.61 0.10 46.19
C ASP A 295 32.56 1.32 46.24
N ASP A 296 33.82 1.13 45.86
CA ASP A 296 34.79 2.22 45.71
C ASP A 296 34.72 2.76 44.27
N PRO A 297 34.24 4.00 44.03
CA PRO A 297 34.19 4.58 42.70
C PRO A 297 35.57 4.65 42.01
N TRP A 298 36.67 4.63 42.78
CA TRP A 298 38.03 4.55 42.24
C TRP A 298 38.40 3.17 41.71
N ALA A 299 37.69 2.10 42.09
CA ALA A 299 37.85 0.77 41.51
C ALA A 299 37.29 0.67 40.07
N TYR A 300 36.42 1.62 39.70
CA TYR A 300 35.79 1.75 38.37
C TYR A 300 36.18 3.04 37.64
N ALA A 301 37.00 3.88 38.27
CA ALA A 301 37.54 5.04 37.60
C ALA A 301 38.34 4.54 36.39
N LEU A 302 37.78 4.72 35.20
CA LEU A 302 38.58 4.92 34.00
C LEU A 302 39.44 6.12 34.35
N GLY A 303 40.69 5.86 34.75
CA GLY A 303 41.62 6.92 35.15
C GLY A 303 41.56 8.03 34.11
N GLU A 304 41.58 9.29 34.57
CA GLU A 304 41.47 10.51 33.76
C GLU A 304 41.80 10.24 32.29
N SER A 305 40.78 10.10 31.43
CA SER A 305 40.99 9.89 30.01
C SER A 305 41.40 11.22 29.37
N GLU A 306 42.58 11.69 29.77
CA GLU A 306 43.46 12.37 28.85
C GLU A 306 43.84 11.31 27.80
N VAL A 307 43.10 11.28 26.68
CA VAL A 307 43.71 10.79 25.44
C VAL A 307 45.02 11.56 25.34
N PRO A 308 46.20 10.93 25.40
CA PRO A 308 47.44 11.68 25.43
C PRO A 308 47.47 12.51 24.15
N TRP A 309 47.52 13.83 24.29
CA TRP A 309 47.79 14.71 23.18
C TRP A 309 49.21 14.41 22.71
N VAL A 310 49.36 13.43 21.83
CA VAL A 310 50.63 13.19 21.15
C VAL A 310 50.75 14.33 20.16
N GLU A 311 51.58 15.33 20.50
CA GLU A 311 51.86 16.46 19.63
C GLU A 311 52.29 15.94 18.25
N VAL A 312 51.44 16.17 17.26
CA VAL A 312 51.78 15.93 15.86
C VAL A 312 52.85 16.94 15.50
N PRO A 313 54.01 16.51 14.97
CA PRO A 313 55.06 17.44 14.57
C PRO A 313 54.51 18.53 13.64
N ASP A 314 54.64 19.80 14.03
CA ASP A 314 54.33 20.91 13.14
C ASP A 314 55.42 21.00 12.06
N ILE A 315 55.07 20.50 10.88
CA ILE A 315 55.94 20.47 9.70
C ILE A 315 55.46 21.46 8.62
N ALA A 316 54.44 22.28 8.92
CA ALA A 316 53.74 23.09 7.93
C ALA A 316 54.48 24.37 7.54
N GLU A 317 55.37 24.91 8.38
CA GLU A 317 56.06 26.18 8.10
C GLU A 317 57.53 26.21 8.60
N ALA A 318 58.51 25.87 7.75
CA ALA A 318 59.85 26.51 7.64
C ALA A 318 60.90 25.64 6.92
N ASP A 319 61.81 26.27 6.18
CA ASP A 319 63.15 25.72 5.89
C ASP A 319 63.85 25.39 7.24
N GLY A 320 64.27 24.14 7.43
CA GLY A 320 64.91 23.67 8.67
C GLY A 320 64.00 22.96 9.68
N ALA A 321 62.78 22.56 9.30
CA ALA A 321 61.86 21.78 10.15
C ALA A 321 62.39 20.38 10.57
N PHE A 322 63.42 19.87 9.89
CA PHE A 322 64.10 18.62 10.24
C PHE A 322 65.60 18.86 10.44
N ASP A 323 66.12 18.42 11.59
CA ASP A 323 67.54 18.37 11.93
C ASP A 323 67.87 16.95 12.39
N GLU A 324 68.92 16.32 11.87
CA GLU A 324 69.35 14.97 12.28
C GLU A 324 69.69 14.91 13.79
N GLY A 325 70.06 16.05 14.40
CA GLY A 325 70.27 16.17 15.85
C GLY A 325 68.99 16.29 16.68
N ARG A 326 67.83 16.54 16.05
CA ARG A 326 66.50 16.70 16.68
C ARG A 326 65.41 16.16 15.77
N ASP A 327 65.41 14.83 15.59
CA ASP A 327 64.44 14.12 14.74
C ASP A 327 63.02 14.16 15.37
N PRO A 328 62.08 14.97 14.82
CA PRO A 328 60.74 15.10 15.38
C PRO A 328 59.88 13.84 15.15
N TYR A 329 60.20 13.03 14.14
CA TYR A 329 59.50 11.78 13.87
C TYR A 329 59.89 10.70 14.87
N ALA A 330 61.17 10.68 15.30
CA ALA A 330 61.61 9.80 16.37
C ALA A 330 60.93 10.15 17.70
N ALA A 331 60.83 11.43 18.05
CA ALA A 331 60.14 11.90 19.26
C ALA A 331 58.64 11.56 19.22
N TYR A 332 57.97 11.79 18.08
CA TYR A 332 56.58 11.38 17.87
C TYR A 332 56.40 9.86 18.03
N ALA A 333 57.30 9.05 17.44
CA ALA A 333 57.26 7.60 17.59
C ALA A 333 57.48 7.14 19.03
N ASP A 334 58.36 7.80 19.79
CA ASP A 334 58.57 7.48 21.20
C ASP A 334 57.32 7.80 22.03
N GLY A 335 56.62 8.91 21.73
CA GLY A 335 55.34 9.25 22.35
C GLY A 335 54.24 8.22 22.06
N VAL A 336 54.09 7.81 20.80
CA VAL A 336 53.11 6.79 20.42
C VAL A 336 53.44 5.42 21.06
N ILE A 337 54.70 5.01 21.03
CA ILE A 337 55.12 3.74 21.65
C ILE A 337 54.88 3.76 23.16
N ALA A 338 55.21 4.87 23.84
CA ALA A 338 54.95 5.01 25.27
C ALA A 338 53.45 4.92 25.61
N ALA A 339 52.57 5.50 24.78
CA ALA A 339 51.12 5.37 24.94
C ALA A 339 50.67 3.90 24.77
N LEU A 340 51.15 3.20 23.73
CA LEU A 340 50.82 1.79 23.51
C LEU A 340 51.36 0.87 24.61
N GLU A 341 52.54 1.14 25.15
CA GLU A 341 53.15 0.35 26.23
C GLU A 341 52.42 0.52 27.57
N LYS A 342 51.76 1.66 27.80
CA LYS A 342 50.92 1.89 29.00
C LYS A 342 49.73 0.92 29.05
N ASP A 343 49.26 0.48 27.90
CA ASP A 343 48.10 -0.40 27.75
C ASP A 343 48.49 -1.89 27.81
N VAL A 344 49.78 -2.21 27.96
CA VAL A 344 50.33 -3.57 27.97
C VAL A 344 50.85 -3.94 29.36
N SER A 345 50.45 -5.11 29.86
CA SER A 345 50.98 -5.68 31.10
C SER A 345 51.24 -7.17 30.94
N GLY A 346 52.36 -7.66 31.46
CA GLY A 346 52.72 -9.09 31.37
C GLY A 346 52.95 -9.62 29.95
N GLY A 347 53.12 -8.74 28.96
CA GLY A 347 53.22 -9.12 27.55
C GLY A 347 51.87 -9.29 26.84
N ALA A 348 50.76 -8.91 27.47
CA ALA A 348 49.42 -8.89 26.89
C ALA A 348 48.80 -7.48 26.98
N VAL A 349 47.89 -7.15 26.06
CA VAL A 349 47.19 -5.87 26.08
C VAL A 349 46.05 -5.95 27.10
N VAL A 350 46.16 -5.18 28.19
CA VAL A 350 45.18 -5.14 29.27
C VAL A 350 44.13 -4.05 29.08
N ALA A 351 44.50 -2.93 28.44
CA ALA A 351 43.57 -1.86 28.07
C ALA A 351 43.31 -1.88 26.56
N ARG A 352 42.57 -2.90 26.09
CA ARG A 352 42.36 -3.14 24.65
C ARG A 352 41.68 -1.99 23.92
N ALA A 353 40.73 -1.30 24.57
CA ALA A 353 40.03 -0.15 23.99
C ALA A 353 41.01 1.02 23.74
N ASP A 354 41.79 1.37 24.75
CA ASP A 354 42.78 2.45 24.68
C ASP A 354 43.89 2.14 23.68
N PHE A 355 44.36 0.87 23.65
CA PHE A 355 45.35 0.42 22.67
C PHE A 355 44.85 0.60 21.23
N VAL A 356 43.62 0.18 20.92
CA VAL A 356 43.02 0.35 19.59
C VAL A 356 42.85 1.84 19.25
N ALA A 357 42.40 2.66 20.20
CA ALA A 357 42.25 4.10 20.01
C ALA A 357 43.60 4.78 19.68
N ASN A 358 44.66 4.43 20.43
CA ASN A 358 46.02 4.91 20.21
C ASN A 358 46.57 4.49 18.83
N VAL A 359 46.32 3.25 18.40
CA VAL A 359 46.70 2.77 17.06
C VAL A 359 45.96 3.53 15.95
N ARG A 360 44.65 3.76 16.10
CA ARG A 360 43.85 4.52 15.10
C ARG A 360 44.31 5.98 15.00
N ALA A 361 44.50 6.64 16.14
CA ALA A 361 45.01 8.02 16.18
C ALA A 361 46.37 8.12 15.50
N TRP A 362 47.28 7.19 15.80
CA TRP A 362 48.59 7.13 15.15
C TRP A 362 48.50 7.00 13.63
N ARG A 363 47.62 6.14 13.11
CA ARG A 363 47.45 5.95 11.66
C ARG A 363 46.85 7.16 10.97
N ALA A 364 45.84 7.78 11.57
CA ALA A 364 45.25 9.02 11.05
C ALA A 364 46.30 10.14 10.97
N ASN A 365 47.08 10.32 12.03
CA ASN A 365 48.18 11.28 12.07
C ASN A 365 49.28 10.94 11.06
N SER A 366 49.62 9.65 10.89
CA SER A 366 50.62 9.21 9.93
C SER A 366 50.21 9.51 8.48
N ALA A 367 48.93 9.33 8.15
CA ALA A 367 48.39 9.68 6.84
C ALA A 367 48.42 11.20 6.59
N ALA A 368 48.08 12.01 7.60
CA ALA A 368 48.17 13.47 7.52
C ALA A 368 49.62 13.95 7.34
N LEU A 369 50.57 13.35 8.07
CA LEU A 369 52.00 13.64 7.93
C LEU A 369 52.55 13.23 6.56
N GLU A 370 52.09 12.11 5.99
CA GLU A 370 52.48 11.67 4.65
C GLU A 370 52.00 12.66 3.57
N ILE A 371 50.77 13.16 3.67
CA ILE A 371 50.23 14.20 2.77
C ILE A 371 51.06 15.49 2.91
N ALA A 372 51.30 15.94 4.14
CA ALA A 372 52.08 17.15 4.40
C ALA A 372 53.53 17.03 3.89
N LEU A 373 54.16 15.86 3.99
CA LEU A 373 55.47 15.59 3.40
C LEU A 373 55.43 15.59 1.87
N ARG A 374 54.40 15.00 1.25
CA ARG A 374 54.24 14.98 -0.21
C ARG A 374 54.05 16.38 -0.80
N ASP A 375 53.28 17.23 -0.13
CA ASP A 375 52.88 18.55 -0.65
C ASP A 375 53.97 19.61 -0.46
N ARG A 376 55.01 19.33 0.33
CA ARG A 376 56.09 20.27 0.63
C ARG A 376 57.24 20.17 -0.38
N MET A 377 57.51 21.25 -1.09
CA MET A 377 58.70 21.36 -1.95
C MET A 377 59.98 21.40 -1.10
N GLY A 378 60.89 20.43 -1.28
CA GLY A 378 62.22 20.44 -0.65
C GLY A 378 62.45 19.43 0.49
N VAL A 379 61.57 18.44 0.69
CA VAL A 379 61.80 17.34 1.66
C VAL A 379 63.11 16.61 1.33
N SER A 380 63.98 16.48 2.33
CA SER A 380 65.26 15.79 2.18
C SER A 380 65.09 14.27 2.24
N LEU A 381 66.02 13.52 1.62
CA LEU A 381 66.05 12.06 1.73
C LEU A 381 66.25 11.60 3.19
N ALA A 382 67.00 12.37 3.99
CA ALA A 382 67.22 12.09 5.41
C ALA A 382 65.91 12.20 6.20
N GLU A 383 65.11 13.22 5.92
CA GLU A 383 63.79 13.43 6.54
C GLU A 383 62.79 12.34 6.16
N THR A 384 62.73 11.95 4.88
CA THR A 384 61.88 10.83 4.44
C THR A 384 62.28 9.52 5.12
N ASN A 385 63.58 9.25 5.26
CA ASN A 385 64.07 8.06 5.94
C ASN A 385 63.76 8.08 7.46
N ALA A 386 63.81 9.25 8.10
CA ALA A 386 63.45 9.42 9.50
C ALA A 386 61.96 9.12 9.74
N PHE A 387 61.07 9.69 8.91
CA PHE A 387 59.64 9.40 8.93
C PHE A 387 59.33 7.90 8.73
N LEU A 388 59.94 7.26 7.71
CA LEU A 388 59.75 5.83 7.47
C LEU A 388 60.29 4.96 8.61
N LYS A 389 61.41 5.35 9.23
CA LYS A 389 61.99 4.65 10.39
C LYS A 389 61.06 4.76 11.61
N ALA A 390 60.49 5.94 11.86
CA ALA A 390 59.50 6.16 12.91
C ALA A 390 58.25 5.28 12.71
N GLN A 391 57.68 5.27 11.49
CA GLN A 391 56.55 4.40 11.15
C GLN A 391 56.86 2.91 11.36
N ASN A 392 58.04 2.46 10.93
CA ASN A 392 58.47 1.06 11.09
C ASN A 392 58.62 0.66 12.56
N ARG A 393 59.12 1.56 13.43
CA ARG A 393 59.24 1.31 14.87
C ARG A 393 57.87 1.09 15.52
N ILE A 394 56.92 2.00 15.26
CA ILE A 394 55.55 1.90 15.80
C ILE A 394 54.85 0.65 15.26
N THR A 395 54.94 0.42 13.94
CA THR A 395 54.39 -0.78 13.29
C THR A 395 54.93 -2.08 13.91
N ALA A 396 56.22 -2.12 14.25
CA ALA A 396 56.83 -3.30 14.87
C ALA A 396 56.30 -3.57 16.28
N VAL A 397 55.87 -2.55 17.02
CA VAL A 397 55.19 -2.72 18.32
C VAL A 397 53.76 -3.20 18.09
N VAL A 398 52.99 -2.54 17.23
CA VAL A 398 51.60 -2.91 16.93
C VAL A 398 51.49 -4.35 16.44
N ARG A 399 52.39 -4.80 15.55
CA ARG A 399 52.41 -6.17 15.00
C ARG A 399 52.65 -7.29 16.03
N LYS A 400 53.10 -6.96 17.24
CA LYS A 400 53.20 -7.95 18.32
C LYS A 400 51.83 -8.31 18.89
N PHE A 401 50.85 -7.43 18.76
CA PHE A 401 49.56 -7.55 19.41
C PHE A 401 48.39 -7.57 18.45
N MET A 402 48.52 -6.92 17.29
CA MET A 402 47.47 -6.82 16.28
C MET A 402 47.96 -7.26 14.90
N ASP A 403 47.07 -7.84 14.11
CA ASP A 403 47.33 -8.12 12.70
C ASP A 403 47.25 -6.86 11.82
N ALA A 404 47.50 -7.04 10.52
CA ALA A 404 47.47 -5.93 9.56
C ALA A 404 46.07 -5.32 9.38
N SER A 405 45.03 -6.03 9.80
CA SER A 405 43.64 -5.62 9.75
C SER A 405 43.13 -5.18 11.12
N ASP A 406 43.98 -4.79 12.06
CA ASP A 406 43.57 -4.29 13.38
C ASP A 406 42.75 -5.25 14.25
N TRP A 407 42.94 -6.55 14.07
CA TRP A 407 42.45 -7.53 15.02
C TRP A 407 43.54 -7.93 15.99
N PHE A 408 43.20 -8.06 17.27
CA PHE A 408 44.15 -8.62 18.22
C PHE A 408 44.53 -10.05 17.81
N ILE A 409 45.81 -10.39 17.95
CA ILE A 409 46.32 -11.74 17.68
C ILE A 409 45.70 -12.74 18.67
N GLU A 410 45.55 -12.33 19.92
CA GLU A 410 44.95 -13.11 21.02
C GLU A 410 43.42 -12.89 21.10
N THR A 411 42.74 -12.94 19.96
CA THR A 411 41.29 -12.78 19.88
C THR A 411 40.60 -14.14 19.81
N PRO A 412 39.51 -14.38 20.56
CA PRO A 412 38.66 -15.56 20.38
C PRO A 412 37.86 -15.51 19.07
N ILE A 413 37.91 -14.38 18.35
CA ILE A 413 37.12 -14.14 17.14
C ILE A 413 37.67 -14.95 15.95
N PRO A 414 36.86 -15.86 15.38
CA PRO A 414 37.27 -16.69 14.25
C PRO A 414 37.75 -15.87 13.03
N PRO A 415 38.77 -16.34 12.28
CA PRO A 415 39.30 -15.61 11.11
C PRO A 415 38.25 -15.27 10.05
N ASP A 416 37.23 -16.11 9.90
CA ASP A 416 36.17 -15.90 8.93
C ASP A 416 35.19 -14.81 9.37
N LEU A 417 34.87 -14.70 10.68
CA LEU A 417 34.09 -13.57 11.21
C LEU A 417 34.84 -12.25 11.00
N ARG A 418 36.15 -12.23 11.27
CA ARG A 418 37.01 -11.05 11.02
C ARG A 418 36.95 -10.62 9.56
N ALA A 419 37.11 -11.59 8.65
CA ALA A 419 37.02 -11.33 7.21
C ALA A 419 35.65 -10.81 6.79
N GLN A 420 34.55 -11.35 7.32
CA GLN A 420 33.20 -10.87 7.02
C GLN A 420 32.99 -9.42 7.46
N VAL A 421 33.46 -9.04 8.65
CA VAL A 421 33.36 -7.67 9.14
C VAL A 421 34.16 -6.71 8.24
N ASP A 422 35.42 -7.04 7.95
CA ASP A 422 36.31 -6.14 7.19
C ASP A 422 35.97 -6.08 5.69
N THR A 423 35.54 -7.18 5.08
CA THR A 423 35.43 -7.28 3.61
C THR A 423 34.00 -7.25 3.10
N VAL A 424 33.01 -7.61 3.92
CA VAL A 424 31.60 -7.66 3.52
C VAL A 424 30.81 -6.53 4.16
N LEU A 425 30.93 -6.36 5.48
CA LEU A 425 30.14 -5.38 6.22
C LEU A 425 30.73 -3.97 6.14
N LYS A 426 32.05 -3.80 6.30
CA LYS A 426 32.70 -2.48 6.27
C LYS A 426 32.45 -1.69 4.97
N PRO A 427 32.54 -2.26 3.76
CA PRO A 427 32.24 -1.51 2.54
C PRO A 427 30.79 -1.01 2.43
N ARG A 428 29.86 -1.57 3.23
CA ARG A 428 28.43 -1.25 3.21
C ARG A 428 28.01 -0.37 4.39
N PHE A 429 28.52 -0.64 5.58
CA PHE A 429 28.07 -0.01 6.83
C PHE A 429 29.17 0.74 7.57
N ASP A 430 30.34 0.92 6.95
CA ASP A 430 31.56 1.60 7.44
C ASP A 430 31.63 1.83 8.96
N ALA A 431 31.08 2.95 9.46
CA ALA A 431 31.10 3.31 10.88
C ALA A 431 30.53 2.23 11.81
N LEU A 432 29.42 1.58 11.44
CA LEU A 432 28.82 0.50 12.23
C LEU A 432 29.68 -0.77 12.20
N ALA A 433 30.36 -1.05 11.09
CA ALA A 433 31.27 -2.19 11.02
C ALA A 433 32.53 -1.96 11.87
N ASP A 434 33.05 -0.74 11.91
CA ASP A 434 34.17 -0.36 12.78
C ASP A 434 33.78 -0.44 14.26
N GLN A 435 32.57 -0.02 14.63
CA GLN A 435 32.04 -0.20 15.99
C GLN A 435 31.87 -1.68 16.34
N MET A 436 31.33 -2.49 15.42
CA MET A 436 31.22 -3.94 15.62
C MET A 436 32.59 -4.56 15.89
N LYS A 437 33.59 -4.19 15.09
CA LYS A 437 34.97 -4.65 15.22
C LYS A 437 35.60 -4.25 16.55
N ASP A 438 35.41 -3.01 16.98
CA ASP A 438 35.93 -2.54 18.27
C ASP A 438 35.35 -3.37 19.42
N ASN A 439 34.03 -3.57 19.42
CA ASN A 439 33.36 -4.38 20.43
C ASN A 439 33.84 -5.83 20.43
N LEU A 440 34.02 -6.43 19.24
CA LEU A 440 34.53 -7.80 19.10
C LEU A 440 36.00 -7.92 19.54
N ASN A 441 36.81 -6.88 19.35
CA ASN A 441 38.20 -6.84 19.81
C ASN A 441 38.32 -6.82 21.35
N LEU A 442 37.28 -6.36 22.05
CA LEU A 442 37.22 -6.42 23.51
C LEU A 442 36.98 -7.84 24.05
N TRP A 443 36.53 -8.78 23.21
CA TRP A 443 36.29 -10.15 23.66
C TRP A 443 37.60 -10.85 24.00
N THR A 444 37.62 -11.49 25.16
CA THR A 444 38.77 -12.22 25.71
C THR A 444 38.39 -13.68 25.98
N GLY A 445 39.37 -14.57 25.95
CA GLY A 445 39.18 -16.01 26.18
C GLY A 445 39.79 -16.84 25.06
N ASP A 446 39.86 -18.15 25.28
CA ASP A 446 40.46 -19.10 24.33
C ASP A 446 39.47 -19.53 23.22
N GLU A 447 38.16 -19.53 23.52
CA GLU A 447 37.10 -19.96 22.59
C GLU A 447 35.82 -19.13 22.81
N LEU A 448 34.93 -19.15 21.80
CA LEU A 448 33.61 -18.55 21.92
C LEU A 448 32.71 -19.38 22.83
N ASP A 449 32.05 -18.74 23.80
CA ASP A 449 31.00 -19.36 24.59
C ASP A 449 29.69 -19.57 23.78
N LEU A 450 28.64 -20.10 24.43
CA LEU A 450 27.35 -20.37 23.78
C LEU A 450 26.65 -19.10 23.26
N GLU A 451 26.72 -17.99 23.98
CA GLU A 451 26.13 -16.69 23.60
C GLU A 451 26.90 -16.08 22.43
N GLN A 452 28.23 -16.03 22.57
CA GLN A 452 29.15 -15.56 21.55
C GLN A 452 29.00 -16.37 20.26
N THR A 453 28.79 -17.69 20.36
CA THR A 453 28.56 -18.57 19.21
C THR A 453 27.22 -18.29 18.51
N GLN A 454 26.17 -17.90 19.24
CA GLN A 454 24.88 -17.54 18.64
C GLN A 454 24.95 -16.19 17.93
N LEU A 455 25.61 -15.21 18.53
CA LEU A 455 25.83 -13.91 17.89
C LEU A 455 26.72 -14.05 16.64
N TYR A 456 27.82 -14.83 16.73
CA TYR A 456 28.68 -15.15 15.59
C TYR A 456 27.88 -15.75 14.42
N GLN A 457 27.07 -16.78 14.66
CA GLN A 457 26.25 -17.38 13.60
C GLN A 457 25.29 -16.37 12.95
N THR A 458 24.72 -15.46 13.76
CA THR A 458 23.81 -14.43 13.27
C THR A 458 24.54 -13.38 12.44
N ILE A 459 25.71 -12.91 12.88
CA ILE A 459 26.56 -11.99 12.10
C ILE A 459 27.01 -12.64 10.80
N SER A 460 27.42 -13.92 10.84
CA SER A 460 27.78 -14.67 9.64
C SER A 460 26.65 -14.80 8.64
N ALA A 461 25.43 -15.09 9.11
CA ALA A 461 24.26 -15.12 8.24
C ALA A 461 23.96 -13.73 7.65
N PHE A 462 24.05 -12.68 8.47
CA PHE A 462 23.83 -11.31 8.01
C PHE A 462 24.85 -10.89 6.95
N ALA A 463 26.15 -11.12 7.20
CA ALA A 463 27.20 -10.87 6.22
C ALA A 463 26.99 -11.68 4.94
N GLY A 464 26.62 -12.97 5.07
CA GLY A 464 26.25 -13.82 3.94
C GLY A 464 25.14 -13.20 3.09
N ALA A 465 24.05 -12.71 3.71
CA ALA A 465 22.99 -11.99 3.01
C ALA A 465 23.49 -10.71 2.33
N MET A 466 24.24 -9.87 3.06
CA MET A 466 24.74 -8.59 2.56
C MET A 466 25.68 -8.74 1.38
N SER A 467 26.42 -9.86 1.28
CA SER A 467 27.25 -10.14 0.11
C SER A 467 26.47 -10.21 -1.21
N THR A 468 25.16 -10.48 -1.17
CA THR A 468 24.27 -10.50 -2.35
C THR A 468 23.64 -9.16 -2.69
N VAL A 469 23.66 -8.21 -1.75
CA VAL A 469 23.05 -6.89 -1.89
C VAL A 469 24.12 -5.93 -2.41
N ALA A 470 23.93 -5.48 -3.66
CA ALA A 470 24.80 -4.49 -4.30
C ALA A 470 24.33 -3.05 -4.02
N GLU A 471 23.04 -2.77 -4.24
CA GLU A 471 22.38 -1.49 -3.97
C GLU A 471 21.19 -1.72 -3.01
N GLY A 472 20.87 -0.74 -2.15
CA GLY A 472 19.74 -0.83 -1.20
C GLY A 472 20.05 -1.54 0.12
N PHE A 473 21.33 -1.67 0.48
CA PHE A 473 21.75 -2.23 1.78
C PHE A 473 21.36 -1.32 2.96
N GLU A 474 21.05 -0.04 2.70
CA GLU A 474 20.63 0.95 3.70
C GLU A 474 19.35 0.51 4.43
N ALA A 475 18.48 -0.27 3.75
CA ALA A 475 17.29 -0.88 4.36
C ALA A 475 17.62 -1.90 5.47
N TYR A 476 18.89 -2.30 5.60
CA TYR A 476 19.39 -3.22 6.62
C TYR A 476 20.24 -2.51 7.69
N ALA A 477 20.31 -1.18 7.69
CA ALA A 477 21.07 -0.42 8.68
C ALA A 477 20.58 -0.69 10.12
N GLU A 478 19.26 -0.78 10.35
CA GLU A 478 18.68 -1.13 11.66
C GLU A 478 19.09 -2.54 12.12
N VAL A 479 19.17 -3.50 11.19
CA VAL A 479 19.65 -4.86 11.49
C VAL A 479 21.13 -4.81 11.90
N MET A 480 21.96 -4.11 11.13
CA MET A 480 23.37 -3.94 11.45
C MET A 480 23.55 -3.27 12.82
N GLN A 481 22.83 -2.18 13.09
CA GLN A 481 22.87 -1.48 14.36
C GLN A 481 22.44 -2.38 15.54
N THR A 482 21.43 -3.23 15.34
CA THR A 482 21.01 -4.21 16.36
C THR A 482 22.13 -5.20 16.66
N LEU A 483 22.83 -5.69 15.62
CA LEU A 483 23.97 -6.59 15.79
C LEU A 483 25.18 -5.92 16.44
N VAL A 484 25.46 -4.65 16.13
CA VAL A 484 26.49 -3.84 16.81
C VAL A 484 26.19 -3.69 18.29
N HIS A 485 24.95 -3.35 18.66
CA HIS A 485 24.58 -3.27 20.06
C HIS A 485 24.71 -4.63 20.77
N ALA A 486 24.37 -5.72 20.08
CA ALA A 486 24.52 -7.05 20.64
C ALA A 486 25.99 -7.40 20.97
N THR A 487 26.98 -6.90 20.23
CA THR A 487 28.39 -7.17 20.53
C THR A 487 28.89 -6.48 21.81
N THR A 488 28.19 -5.45 22.31
CA THR A 488 28.52 -4.76 23.58
C THR A 488 27.92 -5.40 24.83
N ARG A 489 26.91 -6.27 24.68
CA ARG A 489 26.07 -6.77 25.80
C ARG A 489 26.33 -8.22 26.20
N ILE A 490 27.36 -8.85 25.66
CA ILE A 490 27.67 -10.26 25.96
C ILE A 490 28.15 -10.36 27.41
N GLY A 491 27.38 -11.08 28.23
CA GLY A 491 27.44 -11.06 29.70
C GLY A 491 26.08 -10.75 30.36
N VAL A 492 25.17 -10.07 29.65
CA VAL A 492 23.80 -9.72 30.11
C VAL A 492 22.71 -10.36 29.23
N GLY A 493 23.10 -11.10 28.19
CA GLY A 493 22.20 -11.80 27.28
C GLY A 493 21.90 -11.04 26.00
N PHE A 494 21.96 -11.77 24.88
CA PHE A 494 21.55 -11.30 23.55
C PHE A 494 20.03 -11.37 23.40
N VAL A 495 19.36 -10.22 23.31
CA VAL A 495 17.90 -10.14 23.05
C VAL A 495 17.60 -9.05 22.02
N PRO A 496 17.56 -9.37 20.71
CA PRO A 496 16.93 -8.48 19.76
C PRO A 496 15.43 -8.45 20.06
N VAL A 497 14.91 -7.31 20.53
CA VAL A 497 13.59 -7.25 21.19
C VAL A 497 12.44 -7.50 20.20
N VAL A 498 12.59 -7.17 18.91
CA VAL A 498 11.67 -7.50 17.81
C VAL A 498 12.31 -7.17 16.44
N GLY A 499 11.78 -7.71 15.34
CA GLY A 499 12.09 -7.25 13.98
C GLY A 499 13.01 -8.17 13.15
N PRO A 500 13.50 -7.71 11.98
CA PRO A 500 14.23 -8.55 11.04
C PRO A 500 15.53 -9.15 11.60
N ALA A 501 16.19 -8.49 12.54
CA ALA A 501 17.37 -9.02 13.22
C ALA A 501 17.03 -10.24 14.09
N LEU A 502 15.90 -10.17 14.83
CA LEU A 502 15.39 -11.29 15.61
C LEU A 502 14.94 -12.43 14.68
N ASP A 503 14.30 -12.11 13.56
CA ASP A 503 13.88 -13.11 12.57
C ASP A 503 15.05 -13.91 11.98
N LEU A 504 16.11 -13.19 11.57
CA LEU A 504 17.35 -13.80 11.08
C LEU A 504 17.96 -14.69 12.15
N CYS A 505 18.02 -14.18 13.36
CA CYS A 505 18.64 -14.87 14.46
C CYS A 505 17.88 -16.13 14.88
N GLU A 506 16.56 -16.09 15.01
CA GLU A 506 15.72 -17.26 15.34
C GLU A 506 15.86 -18.34 14.26
N ALA A 507 15.89 -17.94 13.00
CA ALA A 507 16.10 -18.85 11.89
C ALA A 507 17.47 -19.55 11.98
N VAL A 508 18.52 -18.80 12.29
CA VAL A 508 19.90 -19.30 12.31
C VAL A 508 20.19 -20.10 13.59
N THR A 509 19.92 -19.54 14.75
CA THR A 509 20.25 -20.14 16.05
C THR A 509 19.31 -21.27 16.43
N GLY A 510 18.06 -21.23 15.96
CA GLY A 510 17.01 -22.15 16.37
C GLY A 510 16.47 -21.88 17.78
N LYS A 511 16.77 -20.73 18.37
CA LYS A 511 16.32 -20.36 19.71
C LYS A 511 15.28 -19.24 19.66
N ALA A 512 14.14 -19.43 20.30
CA ALA A 512 13.14 -18.40 20.46
C ALA A 512 13.75 -17.19 21.18
N TRP A 513 13.51 -15.97 20.66
CA TRP A 513 14.10 -14.73 21.19
C TRP A 513 15.63 -14.69 21.18
N CYS A 514 16.28 -15.68 20.55
CA CYS A 514 17.73 -15.83 20.54
C CYS A 514 18.39 -15.94 21.91
N LEU A 515 17.63 -16.39 22.90
CA LEU A 515 18.12 -16.65 24.24
C LEU A 515 18.82 -18.02 24.28
N PRO A 516 20.00 -18.15 24.92
CA PRO A 516 20.63 -19.46 25.14
C PRO A 516 19.74 -20.44 25.90
N SER A 517 19.04 -19.92 26.92
CA SER A 517 18.02 -20.63 27.70
C SER A 517 16.64 -20.66 27.02
N GLY A 518 16.52 -20.06 25.83
CA GLY A 518 15.31 -20.00 25.05
C GLY A 518 14.85 -21.37 24.56
N ARG A 519 13.54 -21.47 24.30
CA ARG A 519 12.91 -22.65 23.71
C ARG A 519 13.52 -22.94 22.34
N GLU A 520 13.80 -24.22 22.07
CA GLU A 520 14.17 -24.70 20.73
C GLU A 520 13.00 -24.50 19.75
N LEU A 521 13.31 -23.91 18.61
CA LEU A 521 12.42 -23.75 17.47
C LEU A 521 12.59 -24.94 16.53
N SER A 522 11.46 -25.45 16.05
CA SER A 522 11.44 -26.40 14.94
C SER A 522 11.95 -25.78 13.65
N ASP A 523 12.40 -26.59 12.69
CA ASP A 523 12.89 -26.10 11.40
C ASP A 523 11.85 -25.22 10.70
N GLU A 524 10.57 -25.53 10.82
CA GLU A 524 9.47 -24.80 10.18
C GLU A 524 9.16 -23.47 10.88
N GLU A 525 9.28 -23.40 12.21
CA GLU A 525 9.25 -22.13 12.95
C GLU A 525 10.45 -21.25 12.54
N ARG A 526 11.62 -21.87 12.34
CA ARG A 526 12.84 -21.19 11.90
C ARG A 526 12.70 -20.66 10.47
N ILE A 527 12.10 -21.43 9.57
CA ILE A 527 11.77 -21.01 8.19
C ILE A 527 10.79 -19.84 8.21
N PHE A 528 9.71 -19.96 8.99
CA PHE A 528 8.71 -18.90 9.13
C PHE A 528 9.32 -17.60 9.66
N SER A 529 10.25 -17.72 10.61
CA SER A 529 11.03 -16.59 11.11
C SER A 529 11.93 -16.01 10.02
N GLY A 530 12.72 -16.85 9.34
CA GLY A 530 13.67 -16.44 8.30
C GLY A 530 13.06 -15.80 7.04
N VAL A 531 11.82 -16.17 6.68
CA VAL A 531 11.04 -15.45 5.65
C VAL A 531 10.80 -13.97 6.05
N GLY A 532 10.75 -13.68 7.35
CA GLY A 532 10.64 -12.32 7.89
C GLY A 532 11.82 -11.41 7.59
N PHE A 533 13.02 -11.98 7.57
CA PHE A 533 14.25 -11.22 7.37
C PHE A 533 14.44 -10.74 5.93
N GLY A 534 14.04 -11.52 4.91
CA GLY A 534 14.33 -11.19 3.52
C GLY A 534 13.41 -10.10 2.97
N VAL A 535 13.77 -8.84 3.20
CA VAL A 535 12.97 -7.66 2.79
C VAL A 535 12.95 -7.46 1.28
N ALA A 536 14.07 -7.72 0.60
CA ALA A 536 14.22 -7.40 -0.83
C ALA A 536 14.35 -8.62 -1.76
N ALA A 537 14.96 -9.73 -1.31
CA ALA A 537 15.17 -10.93 -2.14
C ALA A 537 15.47 -12.19 -1.29
N ILE A 538 14.43 -12.96 -0.94
CA ILE A 538 14.55 -14.13 -0.04
C ILE A 538 15.41 -15.25 -0.66
N GLY A 539 15.08 -15.70 -1.86
CA GLY A 539 15.78 -16.82 -2.50
C GLY A 539 17.30 -16.60 -2.64
N PRO A 540 17.77 -15.54 -3.32
CA PRO A 540 19.20 -15.27 -3.48
C PRO A 540 19.96 -15.10 -2.17
N MET A 541 19.43 -14.36 -1.18
CA MET A 541 20.10 -14.17 0.12
C MET A 541 20.27 -15.50 0.84
N TRP A 542 19.22 -16.28 0.98
CA TRP A 542 19.26 -17.53 1.75
C TRP A 542 20.13 -18.61 1.08
N ARG A 543 20.29 -18.57 -0.26
CA ARG A 543 21.27 -19.42 -0.97
C ARG A 543 22.72 -19.10 -0.63
N VAL A 544 23.03 -17.86 -0.28
CA VAL A 544 24.39 -17.48 0.15
C VAL A 544 24.55 -17.63 1.66
N ILE A 545 23.50 -17.34 2.45
CA ILE A 545 23.49 -17.61 3.90
C ILE A 545 23.86 -19.08 4.17
N LYS A 546 23.25 -20.05 3.47
CA LYS A 546 23.57 -21.48 3.71
C LYS A 546 25.03 -21.85 3.43
N THR A 547 25.76 -21.00 2.70
CA THR A 547 27.20 -21.15 2.41
C THR A 547 28.08 -20.30 3.32
N ALA A 548 27.49 -19.48 4.18
CA ALA A 548 28.22 -18.66 5.13
C ALA A 548 28.97 -19.54 6.13
N SER A 549 30.21 -19.16 6.40
CA SER A 549 31.05 -19.81 7.39
C SER A 549 30.51 -19.59 8.80
N GLY A 550 30.70 -20.58 9.68
CA GLY A 550 30.24 -20.52 11.07
C GLY A 550 28.82 -21.03 11.31
N LEU A 551 28.02 -21.26 10.27
CA LEU A 551 26.68 -21.83 10.44
C LEU A 551 26.73 -23.31 10.82
N ARG A 552 25.92 -23.68 11.82
CA ARG A 552 25.71 -25.09 12.19
C ARG A 552 24.95 -25.85 11.08
N PRO A 553 25.11 -27.17 10.95
CA PRO A 553 24.41 -27.96 9.93
C PRO A 553 22.88 -27.77 9.90
N ALA A 554 22.26 -27.59 11.06
CA ALA A 554 20.83 -27.33 11.17
C ALA A 554 20.43 -25.94 10.62
N ALA A 555 21.29 -24.93 10.74
CA ALA A 555 21.08 -23.60 10.14
C ALA A 555 21.28 -23.62 8.63
N ILE A 556 22.26 -24.38 8.14
CA ILE A 556 22.49 -24.59 6.70
C ILE A 556 21.29 -25.26 6.04
N ARG A 557 20.70 -26.28 6.69
CA ARG A 557 19.49 -26.95 6.21
C ARG A 557 18.31 -25.96 6.10
N VAL A 558 17.99 -25.25 7.19
CA VAL A 558 16.91 -24.26 7.21
C VAL A 558 17.12 -23.17 6.16
N ALA A 559 18.34 -22.64 6.03
CA ALA A 559 18.66 -21.66 5.01
C ALA A 559 18.47 -22.22 3.59
N GLY A 560 18.78 -23.50 3.38
CA GLY A 560 18.48 -24.22 2.14
C GLY A 560 16.99 -24.30 1.84
N GLU A 561 16.17 -24.60 2.85
CA GLU A 561 14.72 -24.68 2.68
C GLU A 561 14.09 -23.31 2.41
N ILE A 562 14.54 -22.25 3.10
CA ILE A 562 14.07 -20.87 2.83
C ILE A 562 14.45 -20.42 1.42
N ALA A 563 15.63 -20.82 0.92
CA ALA A 563 16.11 -20.47 -0.41
C ALA A 563 15.25 -21.01 -1.56
N GLU A 564 14.54 -22.12 -1.33
CA GLU A 564 13.61 -22.74 -2.29
C GLU A 564 12.20 -22.11 -2.24
N ILE A 565 11.92 -21.25 -1.25
CA ILE A 565 10.65 -20.52 -1.18
C ILE A 565 10.61 -19.44 -2.27
N GLU A 566 9.58 -19.48 -3.11
CA GLU A 566 9.36 -18.46 -4.13
C GLU A 566 9.16 -17.06 -3.53
N GLU A 567 9.85 -16.07 -4.09
CA GLU A 567 9.88 -14.70 -3.57
C GLU A 567 8.50 -14.04 -3.50
N VAL A 568 7.64 -14.29 -4.50
CA VAL A 568 6.26 -13.78 -4.52
C VAL A 568 5.46 -14.32 -3.34
N PHE A 569 5.62 -15.60 -3.02
CA PHE A 569 4.94 -16.24 -1.91
C PHE A 569 5.50 -15.79 -0.57
N ALA A 570 6.82 -15.68 -0.48
CA ALA A 570 7.50 -15.21 0.71
C ALA A 570 7.12 -13.76 1.07
N LYS A 571 6.91 -12.90 0.06
CA LYS A 571 6.39 -11.53 0.25
C LYS A 571 4.97 -11.51 0.82
N ILE A 572 4.11 -12.45 0.42
CA ILE A 572 2.74 -12.59 0.97
C ILE A 572 2.80 -12.91 2.46
N VAL A 573 3.64 -13.88 2.84
CA VAL A 573 3.83 -14.28 4.24
C VAL A 573 4.46 -13.15 5.06
N LYS A 574 5.50 -12.48 4.54
CA LYS A 574 6.20 -11.38 5.23
C LYS A 574 5.28 -10.22 5.59
N THR A 575 4.36 -9.87 4.69
CA THR A 575 3.53 -8.66 4.82
C THR A 575 2.38 -8.82 5.81
N ASN A 576 1.93 -10.05 6.08
CA ASN A 576 0.73 -10.31 6.87
C ASN A 576 0.85 -11.56 7.74
N ARG A 577 2.00 -11.74 8.41
CA ARG A 577 2.19 -12.83 9.38
C ARG A 577 1.97 -12.35 10.81
N VAL A 578 1.40 -13.23 11.64
CA VAL A 578 1.56 -13.14 13.10
C VAL A 578 2.39 -14.33 13.54
N ARG A 579 3.40 -14.09 14.39
CA ARG A 579 4.28 -15.15 14.93
C ARG A 579 3.51 -16.26 15.67
N GLY A 580 2.30 -15.98 16.13
CA GLY A 580 1.41 -16.95 16.75
C GLY A 580 0.06 -16.36 17.13
N TYR A 581 -0.85 -17.20 17.62
CA TYR A 581 -2.15 -16.79 18.16
C TYR A 581 -2.44 -17.55 19.44
N LYS A 582 -2.48 -16.84 20.57
CA LYS A 582 -2.57 -17.43 21.90
C LYS A 582 -1.48 -18.49 22.09
N THR A 583 -1.87 -19.76 22.13
CA THR A 583 -0.97 -20.91 22.30
C THR A 583 -0.52 -21.54 20.99
N LEU A 584 -1.04 -21.09 19.84
CA LEU A 584 -0.64 -21.57 18.52
C LEU A 584 0.61 -20.81 18.06
N THR A 585 1.63 -21.54 17.61
CA THR A 585 2.80 -20.95 16.98
C THR A 585 2.68 -21.04 15.46
N GLY A 586 3.07 -19.97 14.75
CA GLY A 586 3.03 -19.94 13.28
C GLY A 586 3.99 -20.95 12.64
N ALA A 587 3.58 -21.54 11.53
CA ALA A 587 4.39 -22.47 10.74
C ALA A 587 3.98 -22.47 9.26
N ILE A 588 4.94 -22.77 8.40
CA ILE A 588 4.77 -22.87 6.94
C ILE A 588 5.30 -24.23 6.44
N THR A 589 4.66 -24.77 5.40
CA THR A 589 5.10 -26.00 4.75
C THR A 589 6.48 -25.85 4.12
N THR A 590 7.25 -26.94 4.15
CA THR A 590 8.55 -27.08 3.48
C THR A 590 8.41 -27.64 2.06
N GLU A 591 7.22 -28.15 1.70
CA GLU A 591 6.93 -28.72 0.40
C GLU A 591 6.61 -27.63 -0.65
N ALA A 592 6.74 -27.99 -1.93
CA ALA A 592 6.42 -27.09 -3.03
C ALA A 592 4.92 -26.71 -3.01
N VAL A 593 4.63 -25.49 -2.55
CA VAL A 593 3.27 -24.93 -2.58
C VAL A 593 2.80 -24.84 -4.02
N ASN A 594 1.65 -25.42 -4.32
CA ASN A 594 1.16 -25.43 -5.69
C ASN A 594 0.66 -24.04 -6.11
N ILE A 595 0.51 -23.81 -7.42
CA ILE A 595 0.12 -22.51 -7.99
C ILE A 595 -1.23 -22.02 -7.41
N PHE A 596 -2.15 -22.94 -7.12
CA PHE A 596 -3.47 -22.58 -6.62
C PHE A 596 -3.45 -22.20 -5.14
N GLU A 597 -2.71 -22.90 -4.29
CA GLU A 597 -2.46 -22.53 -2.89
C GLU A 597 -1.80 -21.16 -2.78
N LYS A 598 -0.86 -20.82 -3.69
CA LYS A 598 -0.29 -19.47 -3.77
C LYS A 598 -1.35 -18.40 -4.06
N LYS A 599 -2.27 -18.70 -4.99
CA LYS A 599 -3.40 -17.82 -5.31
C LYS A 599 -4.36 -17.68 -4.10
N ALA A 600 -4.59 -18.77 -3.38
CA ALA A 600 -5.41 -18.78 -2.16
C ALA A 600 -4.76 -17.97 -1.03
N ALA A 601 -3.47 -18.17 -0.76
CA ALA A 601 -2.71 -17.41 0.23
C ALA A 601 -2.73 -15.90 -0.08
N LYS A 602 -2.53 -15.53 -1.36
CA LYS A 602 -2.65 -14.14 -1.80
C LYS A 602 -4.04 -13.58 -1.51
N PHE A 603 -5.09 -14.31 -1.87
CA PHE A 603 -6.46 -13.89 -1.62
C PHE A 603 -6.73 -13.68 -0.12
N LEU A 604 -6.27 -14.58 0.74
CA LEU A 604 -6.44 -14.48 2.19
C LEU A 604 -5.78 -13.20 2.74
N VAL A 605 -4.57 -12.89 2.28
CA VAL A 605 -3.85 -11.67 2.66
C VAL A 605 -4.54 -10.41 2.11
N ASP A 606 -5.01 -10.43 0.86
CA ASP A 606 -5.77 -9.32 0.26
C ASP A 606 -7.13 -9.09 0.97
N ASP A 607 -7.73 -10.13 1.57
CA ASP A 607 -8.91 -10.02 2.47
C ASP A 607 -8.55 -9.49 3.88
N GLY A 608 -7.29 -9.05 4.08
CA GLY A 608 -6.80 -8.46 5.33
C GLY A 608 -6.55 -9.49 6.43
N ARG A 609 -6.25 -10.74 6.07
CA ARG A 609 -6.03 -11.81 7.05
C ARG A 609 -4.56 -12.09 7.27
N ALA A 610 -4.21 -12.30 8.52
CA ALA A 610 -2.87 -12.70 8.87
C ALA A 610 -2.73 -14.23 8.86
N LEU A 611 -1.67 -14.75 8.24
CA LEU A 611 -1.43 -16.18 8.12
C LEU A 611 -0.66 -16.71 9.35
N ILE A 612 -1.13 -17.82 9.91
CA ILE A 612 -0.48 -18.55 11.02
C ILE A 612 0.03 -19.90 10.52
N GLY A 613 -0.83 -20.67 9.85
CA GLY A 613 -0.50 -21.97 9.27
C GLY A 613 -0.65 -21.91 7.76
N VAL A 614 0.37 -22.36 7.03
CA VAL A 614 0.43 -22.27 5.56
C VAL A 614 0.88 -23.60 4.95
N GLY A 615 0.06 -24.15 4.07
CA GLY A 615 0.18 -25.52 3.57
C GLY A 615 -0.20 -26.56 4.61
N ASP A 616 -0.53 -27.76 4.17
CA ASP A 616 -0.95 -28.87 5.03
C ASP A 616 0.09 -29.19 6.12
N ASP A 617 1.38 -29.29 5.79
CA ASP A 617 2.46 -29.53 6.76
C ASP A 617 2.67 -28.36 7.73
N GLY A 618 2.47 -27.12 7.27
CA GLY A 618 2.48 -25.95 8.14
C GLY A 618 1.35 -26.02 9.15
N VAL A 619 0.11 -26.23 8.69
CA VAL A 619 -1.06 -26.37 9.57
C VAL A 619 -0.95 -27.58 10.50
N ARG A 620 -0.39 -28.70 10.02
CA ARG A 620 -0.13 -29.86 10.87
C ARG A 620 0.72 -29.47 12.07
N ARG A 621 1.77 -28.69 11.86
CA ARG A 621 2.62 -28.24 12.97
C ARG A 621 1.96 -27.20 13.86
N VAL A 622 1.25 -26.22 13.29
CA VAL A 622 0.49 -25.22 14.08
C VAL A 622 -0.50 -25.91 15.03
N LEU A 623 -1.15 -26.97 14.55
CA LEU A 623 -2.21 -27.66 15.29
C LEU A 623 -1.72 -28.93 16.00
N ASP A 624 -0.47 -29.34 15.87
CA ASP A 624 0.06 -30.61 16.36
C ASP A 624 -0.75 -31.84 15.84
N ILE A 625 -0.99 -31.85 14.52
CA ILE A 625 -1.60 -32.97 13.78
C ILE A 625 -0.47 -33.88 13.26
N PRO A 626 -0.55 -35.21 13.42
CA PRO A 626 0.50 -36.12 12.94
C PRO A 626 0.64 -36.09 11.41
N LYS A 627 1.81 -36.42 10.88
CA LYS A 627 2.04 -36.46 9.42
C LYS A 627 1.26 -37.58 8.72
N GLU A 628 1.11 -38.72 9.39
CA GLU A 628 0.44 -39.89 8.83
C GLU A 628 -0.86 -40.20 9.57
N SER A 629 -1.88 -40.59 8.81
CA SER A 629 -3.07 -41.21 9.37
C SER A 629 -2.84 -42.70 9.60
N ARG A 630 -3.32 -43.23 10.73
CA ARG A 630 -3.56 -44.68 10.84
C ARG A 630 -4.51 -45.11 9.72
N THR A 631 -4.32 -46.32 9.17
CA THR A 631 -5.12 -46.83 8.04
C THR A 631 -6.62 -46.68 8.31
N GLY A 632 -7.32 -45.96 7.41
CA GLY A 632 -8.76 -45.71 7.51
C GLY A 632 -9.19 -44.56 8.44
N THR A 633 -8.24 -43.79 8.98
CA THR A 633 -8.52 -42.62 9.84
C THR A 633 -8.18 -41.30 9.14
N ILE A 634 -8.61 -40.18 9.73
CA ILE A 634 -8.34 -38.82 9.24
C ILE A 634 -7.22 -38.11 10.01
N GLU A 635 -6.53 -38.82 10.90
CA GLU A 635 -5.66 -38.20 11.92
C GLU A 635 -4.54 -37.36 11.34
N GLY A 636 -4.01 -37.70 10.16
CA GLY A 636 -2.98 -36.92 9.47
C GLY A 636 -3.51 -35.93 8.42
N LYS A 637 -4.82 -35.77 8.29
CA LYS A 637 -5.41 -34.81 7.34
C LYS A 637 -5.45 -33.42 7.96
N ALA A 638 -4.82 -32.44 7.32
CA ALA A 638 -4.85 -31.05 7.75
C ALA A 638 -5.33 -30.15 6.60
N PRO A 639 -5.98 -29.02 6.91
CA PRO A 639 -6.31 -28.05 5.89
C PRO A 639 -5.08 -27.24 5.46
N ASP A 640 -5.15 -26.53 4.34
CA ASP A 640 -4.01 -25.75 3.84
C ASP A 640 -3.72 -24.47 4.63
N PHE A 641 -4.71 -23.86 5.29
CA PHE A 641 -4.52 -22.58 5.96
C PHE A 641 -5.17 -22.48 7.33
N VAL A 642 -4.42 -21.87 8.25
CA VAL A 642 -4.91 -21.28 9.50
C VAL A 642 -4.62 -19.78 9.43
N SER A 643 -5.65 -18.95 9.53
CA SER A 643 -5.51 -17.49 9.42
C SER A 643 -6.32 -16.74 10.47
N LEU A 644 -5.99 -15.48 10.70
CA LEU A 644 -6.70 -14.55 11.57
C LEU A 644 -7.28 -13.40 10.79
N ARG A 645 -8.52 -13.04 11.09
CA ARG A 645 -9.12 -11.76 10.68
C ARG A 645 -9.27 -10.86 11.89
N GLY A 646 -8.91 -9.58 11.76
CA GLY A 646 -9.08 -8.58 12.82
C GLY A 646 -8.33 -8.88 14.13
N GLY A 647 -7.34 -9.77 14.10
CA GLY A 647 -6.50 -10.14 15.25
C GLY A 647 -7.08 -11.17 16.22
N ASN A 648 -8.34 -11.58 16.08
CA ASN A 648 -9.01 -12.48 17.03
C ASN A 648 -9.98 -13.50 16.41
N GLU A 649 -10.30 -13.38 15.11
CA GLU A 649 -11.17 -14.34 14.44
C GLU A 649 -10.33 -15.42 13.73
N LEU A 650 -10.27 -16.62 14.31
CA LEU A 650 -9.54 -17.74 13.72
C LEU A 650 -10.34 -18.36 12.56
N ILE A 651 -9.69 -18.63 11.43
CA ILE A 651 -10.33 -19.18 10.24
C ILE A 651 -9.50 -20.36 9.74
N LEU A 652 -10.18 -21.48 9.47
CA LEU A 652 -9.61 -22.66 8.82
C LEU A 652 -10.06 -22.68 7.36
N SER A 653 -9.10 -22.76 6.43
CA SER A 653 -9.39 -22.76 5.00
C SER A 653 -8.66 -23.90 4.30
N GLU A 654 -9.39 -24.65 3.48
CA GLU A 654 -8.84 -25.66 2.58
C GLU A 654 -8.84 -25.13 1.15
N ALA A 655 -7.75 -25.33 0.40
CA ALA A 655 -7.61 -24.87 -0.98
C ALA A 655 -7.54 -26.03 -1.98
N LYS A 656 -8.43 -26.05 -2.97
CA LYS A 656 -8.46 -27.09 -4.01
C LYS A 656 -8.38 -26.48 -5.42
N GLY A 657 -7.27 -26.74 -6.11
CA GLY A 657 -6.98 -26.22 -7.45
C GLY A 657 -7.39 -27.10 -8.64
N GLY A 658 -7.86 -28.32 -8.40
CA GLY A 658 -8.29 -29.26 -9.44
C GLY A 658 -9.61 -28.87 -10.11
N ASP A 659 -9.86 -29.38 -11.32
CA ASP A 659 -11.15 -29.21 -12.02
C ASP A 659 -12.30 -29.98 -11.35
N GLU A 660 -11.95 -31.02 -10.60
CA GLU A 660 -12.86 -31.79 -9.76
C GLU A 660 -12.37 -31.77 -8.30
N VAL A 661 -13.25 -31.36 -7.38
CA VAL A 661 -12.98 -31.25 -5.95
C VAL A 661 -13.57 -32.45 -5.23
N ILE A 662 -12.72 -33.19 -4.51
CA ILE A 662 -13.14 -34.28 -3.63
C ILE A 662 -13.72 -33.67 -2.36
N ALA A 663 -15.05 -33.54 -2.30
CA ALA A 663 -15.72 -32.84 -1.19
C ALA A 663 -15.48 -33.53 0.16
N ARG A 664 -15.32 -34.87 0.13
CA ARG A 664 -15.02 -35.67 1.32
C ARG A 664 -13.68 -35.27 1.95
N ASP A 665 -12.65 -35.05 1.15
CA ASP A 665 -11.32 -34.70 1.68
C ASP A 665 -11.34 -33.36 2.39
N VAL A 666 -11.99 -32.36 1.78
CA VAL A 666 -12.17 -31.03 2.37
C VAL A 666 -12.85 -31.12 3.74
N ILE A 667 -13.95 -31.89 3.81
CA ILE A 667 -14.69 -32.08 5.07
C ILE A 667 -13.83 -32.79 6.11
N GLU A 668 -13.10 -33.84 5.74
CA GLU A 668 -12.23 -34.59 6.65
C GLU A 668 -11.05 -33.76 7.17
N GLN A 669 -10.39 -32.96 6.32
CA GLN A 669 -9.30 -32.04 6.69
C GLN A 669 -9.80 -30.97 7.68
N LEU A 670 -10.90 -30.29 7.35
CA LEU A 670 -11.48 -29.28 8.23
C LEU A 670 -11.99 -29.90 9.55
N THR A 671 -12.55 -31.11 9.51
CA THR A 671 -13.02 -31.83 10.69
C THR A 671 -11.87 -32.15 11.63
N ASN A 672 -10.77 -32.69 11.11
CA ASN A 672 -9.63 -33.04 11.93
C ASN A 672 -8.99 -31.80 12.59
N ALA A 673 -8.83 -30.70 11.85
CA ALA A 673 -8.33 -29.45 12.42
C ALA A 673 -9.26 -28.87 13.49
N MET A 674 -10.58 -28.89 13.24
CA MET A 674 -11.58 -28.41 14.19
C MET A 674 -11.60 -29.24 15.49
N GLU A 675 -11.51 -30.58 15.40
CA GLU A 675 -11.41 -31.46 16.56
C GLU A 675 -10.09 -31.29 17.30
N THR A 676 -8.98 -31.05 16.59
CA THR A 676 -7.68 -30.79 17.21
C THR A 676 -7.69 -29.48 18.00
N LEU A 677 -8.25 -28.41 17.43
CA LEU A 677 -8.46 -27.13 18.13
C LEU A 677 -9.37 -27.28 19.36
N LYS A 678 -10.34 -28.18 19.32
CA LYS A 678 -11.25 -28.44 20.44
C LYS A 678 -10.62 -29.27 21.54
N THR A 679 -9.93 -30.34 21.18
CA THR A 679 -9.45 -31.36 22.12
C THR A 679 -8.12 -30.96 22.74
N LYS A 680 -7.13 -30.56 21.93
CA LYS A 680 -5.79 -30.18 22.39
C LYS A 680 -5.73 -28.72 22.84
N TRP A 681 -6.16 -27.80 21.98
CA TRP A 681 -5.87 -26.36 22.17
C TRP A 681 -6.96 -25.58 22.91
N LYS A 682 -8.19 -26.12 23.00
CA LYS A 682 -9.37 -25.44 23.56
C LYS A 682 -9.75 -24.13 22.84
N LEU A 683 -9.34 -23.97 21.58
CA LEU A 683 -9.57 -22.78 20.76
C LEU A 683 -10.73 -22.90 19.78
N HIS A 684 -11.51 -23.98 19.84
CA HIS A 684 -12.65 -24.19 18.92
C HIS A 684 -13.70 -23.07 18.93
N GLY A 685 -13.86 -22.36 20.06
CA GLY A 685 -14.76 -21.21 20.20
C GLY A 685 -14.27 -19.96 19.46
N ASP A 686 -12.96 -19.86 19.22
CA ASP A 686 -12.33 -18.74 18.51
C ASP A 686 -12.44 -18.88 16.99
N VAL A 687 -12.75 -20.08 16.50
CA VAL A 687 -12.93 -20.31 15.06
C VAL A 687 -14.16 -19.55 14.61
N ALA A 688 -14.00 -18.48 13.86
CA ALA A 688 -15.10 -17.71 13.31
C ALA A 688 -15.72 -18.41 12.10
N ARG A 689 -14.89 -18.98 11.21
CA ARG A 689 -15.32 -19.52 9.90
C ARG A 689 -14.53 -20.76 9.48
N LEU A 690 -15.19 -21.59 8.66
CA LEU A 690 -14.59 -22.70 7.92
C LEU A 690 -14.80 -22.45 6.43
N GLU A 691 -13.75 -22.66 5.63
CA GLU A 691 -13.75 -22.28 4.23
C GLU A 691 -13.20 -23.37 3.31
N LEU A 692 -13.83 -23.47 2.15
CA LEU A 692 -13.29 -24.13 0.96
C LEU A 692 -12.98 -23.04 -0.07
N ILE A 693 -11.72 -22.88 -0.42
CA ILE A 693 -11.24 -22.05 -1.51
C ILE A 693 -11.03 -22.97 -2.72
N MET A 694 -11.81 -22.79 -3.78
CA MET A 694 -11.75 -23.68 -4.95
C MET A 694 -11.60 -22.92 -6.26
N LYS A 695 -11.04 -23.58 -7.27
CA LYS A 695 -10.91 -23.01 -8.62
C LYS A 695 -12.28 -22.63 -9.19
N GLN A 696 -12.36 -21.45 -9.80
CA GLN A 696 -13.57 -21.02 -10.52
C GLN A 696 -13.95 -22.05 -11.60
N GLY A 697 -15.20 -22.53 -11.56
CA GLY A 697 -15.73 -23.51 -12.51
C GLY A 697 -15.48 -24.98 -12.15
N ALA A 698 -14.72 -25.26 -11.09
CA ALA A 698 -14.52 -26.65 -10.63
C ALA A 698 -15.83 -27.29 -10.15
N THR A 699 -15.98 -28.58 -10.43
CA THR A 699 -17.12 -29.41 -10.02
C THR A 699 -16.78 -30.24 -8.78
N PHE A 700 -17.78 -30.83 -8.12
CA PHE A 700 -17.53 -31.79 -7.05
C PHE A 700 -17.58 -33.22 -7.60
N ASP A 701 -16.72 -34.09 -7.06
CA ASP A 701 -16.70 -35.54 -7.36
C ASP A 701 -18.06 -36.20 -7.08
N ASN A 702 -18.71 -35.74 -6.01
CA ASN A 702 -20.01 -36.22 -5.61
C ASN A 702 -21.12 -35.31 -6.17
N LYS A 703 -21.92 -35.86 -7.08
CA LYS A 703 -23.09 -35.18 -7.70
C LYS A 703 -24.15 -34.72 -6.69
N ASN A 704 -24.12 -35.23 -5.46
CA ASN A 704 -25.02 -34.82 -4.38
C ASN A 704 -24.47 -33.65 -3.56
N ILE A 705 -23.29 -33.13 -3.86
CA ILE A 705 -22.70 -31.96 -3.22
C ILE A 705 -22.73 -30.79 -4.20
N GLY A 706 -23.08 -29.61 -3.71
CA GLY A 706 -23.10 -28.39 -4.49
C GLY A 706 -22.86 -27.15 -3.65
N VAL A 707 -22.91 -25.98 -4.29
CA VAL A 707 -22.84 -24.69 -3.61
C VAL A 707 -24.18 -23.99 -3.75
N ARG A 708 -24.71 -23.45 -2.64
CA ARG A 708 -25.87 -22.57 -2.63
C ARG A 708 -25.63 -21.44 -1.64
N ASP A 709 -25.91 -20.21 -2.07
CA ASP A 709 -25.72 -18.99 -1.26
C ASP A 709 -24.31 -18.85 -0.66
N GLY A 710 -23.29 -19.33 -1.39
CA GLY A 710 -21.89 -19.29 -0.96
C GLY A 710 -21.51 -20.34 0.09
N TYR A 711 -22.35 -21.34 0.36
CA TYR A 711 -22.07 -22.43 1.28
C TYR A 711 -22.12 -23.80 0.61
N LEU A 712 -21.34 -24.73 1.14
CA LEU A 712 -21.35 -26.13 0.73
C LEU A 712 -22.65 -26.78 1.21
N ILE A 713 -23.41 -27.40 0.31
CA ILE A 713 -24.69 -28.05 0.62
C ILE A 713 -24.76 -29.48 0.10
N ASN A 714 -25.54 -30.31 0.80
CA ASN A 714 -25.98 -31.59 0.28
C ASN A 714 -27.27 -31.37 -0.54
N LEU A 715 -27.20 -31.62 -1.86
CA LEU A 715 -28.28 -31.37 -2.82
C LEU A 715 -29.48 -32.30 -2.64
N LEU A 716 -29.31 -33.50 -2.07
CA LEU A 716 -30.41 -34.42 -1.80
C LEU A 716 -31.26 -33.94 -0.62
N THR A 717 -30.62 -33.41 0.42
CA THR A 717 -31.31 -32.97 1.65
C THR A 717 -31.60 -31.47 1.67
N GLY A 718 -30.95 -30.70 0.79
CA GLY A 718 -30.97 -29.24 0.78
C GLY A 718 -30.26 -28.59 1.97
N LYS A 719 -29.59 -29.36 2.84
CA LYS A 719 -28.99 -28.86 4.08
C LYS A 719 -27.52 -28.44 3.88
N PRO A 720 -27.06 -27.36 4.54
CA PRO A 720 -25.64 -27.01 4.59
C PRO A 720 -24.80 -28.10 5.25
N VAL A 721 -23.59 -28.29 4.73
CA VAL A 721 -22.58 -29.17 5.33
C VAL A 721 -21.97 -28.45 6.54
N ALA A 722 -22.06 -29.09 7.71
CA ALA A 722 -21.54 -28.56 8.96
C ALA A 722 -20.37 -29.39 9.48
N VAL A 723 -19.31 -28.71 9.94
CA VAL A 723 -18.14 -29.27 10.58
C VAL A 723 -17.96 -28.57 11.93
N GLY A 724 -17.92 -29.32 13.03
CA GLY A 724 -17.81 -28.76 14.38
C GLY A 724 -18.91 -27.73 14.73
N GLY A 725 -20.10 -27.85 14.12
CA GLY A 725 -21.20 -26.90 14.30
C GLY A 725 -21.13 -25.63 13.44
N LYS A 726 -20.18 -25.52 12.52
CA LYS A 726 -20.02 -24.39 11.59
C LYS A 726 -20.20 -24.82 10.14
N PHE A 727 -20.80 -23.97 9.32
CA PHE A 727 -21.01 -24.25 7.89
C PHE A 727 -19.77 -23.91 7.08
N VAL A 728 -19.47 -24.73 6.08
CA VAL A 728 -18.33 -24.52 5.18
C VAL A 728 -18.72 -23.51 4.10
N MET A 729 -18.11 -22.32 4.16
CA MET A 729 -18.26 -21.28 3.16
C MET A 729 -17.38 -21.60 1.95
N VAL A 730 -17.89 -21.38 0.74
CA VAL A 730 -17.19 -21.66 -0.50
C VAL A 730 -16.78 -20.36 -1.17
N ILE A 731 -15.47 -20.21 -1.37
CA ILE A 731 -14.84 -19.10 -2.07
C ILE A 731 -14.32 -19.64 -3.39
N ARG A 732 -14.63 -18.96 -4.50
CA ARG A 732 -14.17 -19.35 -5.83
C ARG A 732 -13.19 -18.34 -6.38
N LEU A 733 -12.01 -18.80 -6.80
CA LEU A 733 -10.91 -17.96 -7.29
C LEU A 733 -10.59 -18.17 -8.76
#